data_AF-A0A925QIK2-F1
#
_entry.id   AF-A0A925QIK2-F1
#
_cell.length_a   1.000
_cell.length_b   1.000
_cell.length_c   1.000
_cell.angle_alpha   90.00
_cell.angle_beta   90.00
_cell.angle_gamma   90.00
#
_symmetry.space_group_name_H-M   'P 1'
#
loop_
_entity.id
_entity.type
_entity.pdbx_description
1 polymer ?
#
loop_
_entity_poly.entity_id
_entity_poly.type
_entity_poly.pdbx_seq_one_letter_code
_entity_poly.pdbx_strand_id
1 'polypeptide(L)'
;MLKRKLALFLLTATFLVKDSASLLSQVKYQPRVYYGARFEPVGKVLSGAGQSPDAFKNYVDALDASTRPAMVMLYASLKKTNFATWSKKQQQHLKQYPWLVMPQIGLSMTIDGKPEEHYEDKVAKGDFDSSLNELCSVIKEWNIPCFIRVGYEFNGKWNGYNPSSYIEAFRRISSTFKKNNVRNAALLWCFAADGSADFSSYYPGNEFVDWWSIDLFSETHFTNPTTKAFLDSALVCKKPVMIGESTPRKVPVQEGAQCWERWFDPFFHLIHTYPNIKGFSYINWNWSTTRWSDWGDGRIEANEIIRTRYLNELKGDLYLNGRENAADYLGAHETTRTKEKQPLEYVKLVADRVIAHSTLKLRATIHKLQHAFQQIETVDFGRSFNDYEGAAYAYSTIESDEAGTIGFQVSHRDELKIWINNQLVYEKAGINELTIAENERAWQLAYNFKAKLNKGNNKILVKSVQLKGKEWKFMLQPLLPVPEDGDVNKGREQLVFALAADSLITKSVSDISNWLVIGPFKEDKQNQERQLGIAYPPEHEQIIGKLYAGRQSPITWQLPRIELVADVFNADPLWGSLYDWNYHTAGLAWAIGNLGEYSGVQKYKDYLHEYCGFMLDIKPYVFYEKYKMNRLTSRFSRMWNTQLLDFSAAPALPFVYALVTDTQLTNKAEYVTLVNGTGEYIVNDQLRLPDGTLARETPKKYTLWVDDMFMGIPFLLQMSQYAATEKERQAFLDDAANQVIRFHDRLYDSERNLYHHAWFSENPDTKLPYWSRANGWGIWAASEVLLYLPRKHGLYRQILSIYRKHIDGIVKCQNKLTGFYPNLLDEPGSFKETSGTAIFTMAIARGINNGWISRNTYAEHAIKGWNALASVISDQGEVTDICMGTMCSTDRQYYRTRPVVDNDSHGLLGLVFAGIEMQKLLAR
;
A
#
# COMPACT_ATOMS: atom_id res chain seq x y z
N MET A 1 -5.61 14.96 87.30
CA MET A 1 -5.39 15.61 85.98
C MET A 1 -3.92 16.00 85.92
N LEU A 2 -3.05 15.62 85.00
CA LEU A 2 -3.18 15.01 83.67
C LEU A 2 -1.91 14.15 83.43
N LYS A 3 -2.08 12.94 82.88
CA LYS A 3 -1.00 12.03 82.47
C LYS A 3 -0.37 12.48 81.14
N ARG A 4 0.91 12.10 80.94
CA ARG A 4 1.71 12.03 79.69
C ARG A 4 2.34 13.34 79.19
N LYS A 5 3.67 13.44 79.34
CA LYS A 5 4.68 13.77 78.30
C LYS A 5 6.00 14.15 78.99
N LEU A 6 6.94 13.21 79.11
CA LEU A 6 8.38 13.49 79.12
C LEU A 6 9.14 12.15 79.09
N ALA A 7 9.58 11.75 77.89
CA ALA A 7 10.61 10.74 77.71
C ALA A 7 11.35 11.08 76.41
N LEU A 8 12.67 10.90 76.46
CA LEU A 8 13.68 11.04 75.40
C LEU A 8 14.23 12.46 75.12
N PHE A 9 15.23 12.80 75.93
CA PHE A 9 16.34 13.69 75.58
C PHE A 9 17.56 12.79 75.36
N LEU A 10 18.02 12.61 74.11
CA LEU A 10 19.36 12.10 73.78
C LEU A 10 19.72 12.50 72.34
N LEU A 11 20.86 13.18 72.23
CA LEU A 11 21.65 13.55 71.04
C LEU A 11 21.15 14.63 70.08
N THR A 12 21.67 15.84 70.34
CA THR A 12 22.15 16.80 69.35
C THR A 12 23.30 16.24 68.52
N ALA A 13 23.17 16.22 67.19
CA ALA A 13 24.17 16.63 66.19
C ALA A 13 23.86 16.00 64.82
N THR A 14 23.12 16.72 63.98
CA THR A 14 23.23 16.53 62.52
C THR A 14 23.01 17.86 61.83
N PHE A 15 23.98 18.17 60.97
CA PHE A 15 24.12 19.38 60.19
C PHE A 15 22.84 19.75 59.43
N LEU A 16 22.50 21.04 59.46
CA LEU A 16 21.68 21.71 58.46
C LEU A 16 22.33 21.55 57.09
N VAL A 17 21.87 20.57 56.30
CA VAL A 17 21.98 20.64 54.84
C VAL A 17 20.67 21.28 54.37
N LYS A 18 20.76 22.41 53.66
CA LYS A 18 19.63 22.97 52.91
C LYS A 18 19.19 21.89 51.91
N ASP A 19 18.04 21.26 52.15
CA ASP A 19 17.35 20.50 51.10
C ASP A 19 16.98 21.48 49.98
N SER A 20 17.77 21.49 48.90
CA SER A 20 17.29 22.02 47.62
C SER A 20 16.09 21.19 47.18
N ALA A 21 14.95 21.83 46.92
CA ALA A 21 13.75 21.14 46.45
C ALA A 21 14.05 20.31 45.18
N SER A 22 13.90 18.98 45.26
CA SER A 22 14.14 18.04 44.16
C SER A 22 13.41 18.47 42.88
N LEU A 23 14.10 18.42 41.73
CA LEU A 23 13.54 18.76 40.42
C LEU A 23 12.43 17.78 40.03
N LEU A 24 12.51 16.51 40.46
CA LEU A 24 11.46 15.53 40.23
C LEU A 24 10.12 15.94 40.84
N SER A 25 10.15 16.59 42.01
CA SER A 25 8.93 17.08 42.67
C SER A 25 8.22 18.22 41.91
N GLN A 26 8.90 18.83 40.94
CA GLN A 26 8.40 19.95 40.15
C GLN A 26 7.81 19.51 38.80
N VAL A 27 7.93 18.23 38.43
CA VAL A 27 7.50 17.75 37.12
C VAL A 27 5.97 17.70 37.05
N LYS A 28 5.41 18.35 36.02
CA LYS A 28 4.00 18.18 35.65
C LYS A 28 3.88 16.96 34.75
N TYR A 29 2.92 16.09 35.04
CA TYR A 29 2.63 14.93 34.19
C TYR A 29 2.34 15.36 32.74
N GLN A 30 3.06 14.76 31.80
CA GLN A 30 2.84 14.89 30.37
C GLN A 30 2.54 13.51 29.78
N PRO A 31 1.36 13.30 29.14
CA PRO A 31 1.06 12.04 28.48
C PRO A 31 2.08 11.72 27.38
N ARG A 32 2.61 10.49 27.37
CA ARG A 32 3.51 10.03 26.30
C ARG A 32 2.70 9.51 25.11
N VAL A 33 2.59 10.34 24.07
CA VAL A 33 1.89 10.00 22.80
C VAL A 33 2.62 8.90 22.06
N TYR A 34 1.94 7.80 21.71
CA TYR A 34 2.49 6.71 20.89
C TYR A 34 2.62 7.15 19.42
N TYR A 35 3.80 6.99 18.81
CA TYR A 35 4.09 7.43 17.44
C TYR A 35 4.00 6.31 16.39
N GLY A 36 3.83 5.05 16.80
CA GLY A 36 3.75 3.88 15.91
C GLY A 36 5.12 3.34 15.49
N ALA A 37 6.20 3.76 16.16
CA ALA A 37 7.54 3.29 15.84
C ALA A 37 7.77 1.85 16.32
N ARG A 38 8.67 1.13 15.65
CA ARG A 38 8.94 -0.28 15.95
C ARG A 38 9.44 -0.44 17.38
N PHE A 39 8.76 -1.28 18.17
CA PHE A 39 9.02 -1.55 19.59
C PHE A 39 8.80 -0.37 20.54
N GLU A 40 8.05 0.64 20.13
CA GLU A 40 7.70 1.76 20.98
C GLU A 40 6.78 1.34 22.14
N PRO A 41 7.15 1.59 23.41
CA PRO A 41 6.27 1.30 24.53
C PRO A 41 5.13 2.34 24.58
N VAL A 42 3.90 1.87 24.84
CA VAL A 42 2.73 2.73 24.97
C VAL A 42 2.72 3.39 26.34
N GLY A 43 2.84 4.71 26.41
CA GLY A 43 2.70 5.47 27.66
C GLY A 43 3.82 5.24 28.70
N LYS A 44 4.82 4.40 28.40
CA LYS A 44 5.87 3.95 29.34
C LYS A 44 7.28 4.25 28.82
N VAL A 45 8.27 4.01 29.67
CA VAL A 45 9.71 4.11 29.36
C VAL A 45 10.37 2.76 29.63
N LEU A 46 11.05 2.19 28.62
CA LEU A 46 11.85 0.97 28.78
C LEU A 46 13.10 1.25 29.63
N SER A 47 13.29 0.49 30.69
CA SER A 47 14.52 0.54 31.50
C SER A 47 15.55 -0.46 30.98
N GLY A 48 16.81 -0.06 30.91
CA GLY A 48 17.89 -0.89 30.40
C GLY A 48 19.19 -0.66 31.14
N ALA A 49 20.15 -1.57 30.95
CA ALA A 49 21.48 -1.42 31.52
C ALA A 49 22.61 -2.06 30.69
N GLY A 50 23.84 -1.66 30.99
CA GLY A 50 25.08 -2.09 30.36
C GLY A 50 26.28 -1.96 31.31
N GLN A 51 27.54 -2.04 30.86
CA GLN A 51 28.06 -2.06 29.49
C GLN A 51 28.51 -3.47 29.00
N SER A 52 28.68 -4.40 29.93
CA SER A 52 29.17 -5.76 29.69
C SER A 52 28.27 -6.79 30.40
N PRO A 53 28.39 -8.09 30.08
CA PRO A 53 27.63 -9.15 30.76
C PRO A 53 27.75 -9.12 32.29
N ASP A 54 28.95 -8.88 32.82
CA ASP A 54 29.20 -8.82 34.26
C ASP A 54 28.60 -7.56 34.88
N ALA A 55 28.71 -6.41 34.19
CA ALA A 55 28.11 -5.15 34.62
C ALA A 55 26.58 -5.27 34.71
N PHE A 56 25.98 -5.89 33.69
CA PHE A 56 24.54 -6.12 33.62
C PHE A 56 24.08 -7.09 34.71
N LYS A 57 24.86 -8.15 34.98
CA LYS A 57 24.58 -9.05 36.10
C LYS A 57 24.64 -8.31 37.45
N ASN A 58 25.69 -7.54 37.71
CA ASN A 58 25.81 -6.76 38.96
C ASN A 58 24.65 -5.78 39.13
N TYR A 59 24.23 -5.14 38.04
CA TYR A 59 23.06 -4.27 38.03
C TYR A 59 21.76 -5.02 38.34
N VAL A 60 21.55 -6.19 37.72
CA VAL A 60 20.40 -7.06 38.03
C VAL A 60 20.40 -7.49 39.50
N ASP A 61 21.55 -7.88 40.04
CA ASP A 61 21.70 -8.29 41.45
C ASP A 61 21.45 -7.13 42.42
N ALA A 62 21.72 -5.89 42.00
CA ALA A 62 21.43 -4.68 42.77
C ALA A 62 19.94 -4.33 42.81
N LEU A 63 19.13 -4.86 41.89
CA LEU A 63 17.70 -4.55 41.76
C LEU A 63 16.81 -5.60 42.44
N ASP A 64 15.51 -5.30 42.52
CA ASP A 64 14.50 -6.29 42.91
C ASP A 64 13.70 -6.79 41.71
N ALA A 65 12.91 -7.86 41.89
CA ALA A 65 12.15 -8.49 40.82
C ALA A 65 11.18 -7.53 40.09
N SER A 66 10.70 -6.48 40.77
CA SER A 66 9.77 -5.49 40.20
C SER A 66 10.45 -4.42 39.35
N THR A 67 11.77 -4.29 39.47
CA THR A 67 12.59 -3.24 38.86
C THR A 67 13.65 -3.76 37.89
N ARG A 68 13.68 -5.07 37.64
CA ARG A 68 14.61 -5.72 36.70
C ARG A 68 14.61 -5.04 35.31
N PRO A 69 15.75 -4.93 34.61
CA PRO A 69 15.83 -4.23 33.33
C PRO A 69 15.11 -4.96 32.20
N ALA A 70 14.50 -4.19 31.30
CA ALA A 70 13.90 -4.69 30.05
C ALA A 70 14.94 -4.88 28.93
N MET A 71 16.03 -4.11 28.95
CA MET A 71 17.04 -4.09 27.89
C MET A 71 18.45 -4.33 28.41
N VAL A 72 19.29 -4.98 27.60
CA VAL A 72 20.74 -5.11 27.83
C VAL A 72 21.53 -4.46 26.70
N MET A 73 22.53 -3.68 27.06
CA MET A 73 23.45 -3.06 26.13
C MET A 73 24.53 -4.04 25.68
N LEU A 74 24.70 -4.19 24.36
CA LEU A 74 25.70 -5.04 23.71
C LEU A 74 26.42 -4.24 22.63
N TYR A 75 27.57 -4.73 22.17
CA TYR A 75 28.34 -4.07 21.11
C TYR A 75 28.76 -5.04 20.01
N ALA A 76 28.79 -4.52 18.79
CA ALA A 76 29.29 -5.20 17.61
C ALA A 76 29.92 -4.21 16.64
N SER A 77 30.72 -4.73 15.72
CA SER A 77 31.39 -4.00 14.64
C SER A 77 31.37 -4.86 13.39
N LEU A 78 30.95 -4.29 12.26
CA LEU A 78 30.95 -4.97 10.95
C LEU A 78 32.36 -5.43 10.51
N LYS A 79 33.40 -4.74 10.99
CA LYS A 79 34.81 -5.02 10.66
C LYS A 79 35.44 -6.11 11.51
N LYS A 80 35.07 -6.21 12.80
CA LYS A 80 35.76 -7.07 13.78
C LYS A 80 34.94 -8.24 14.31
N THR A 81 33.61 -8.20 14.16
CA THR A 81 32.73 -9.19 14.78
C THR A 81 32.53 -10.39 13.86
N ASN A 82 32.86 -11.58 14.34
CA ASN A 82 32.36 -12.81 13.76
C ASN A 82 30.93 -13.05 14.31
N PHE A 83 29.91 -12.72 13.53
CA PHE A 83 28.53 -12.65 14.03
C PHE A 83 28.00 -14.03 14.43
N ALA A 84 28.39 -15.11 13.77
CA ALA A 84 28.02 -16.46 14.15
C ALA A 84 28.49 -16.83 15.58
N THR A 85 29.76 -16.57 15.90
CA THR A 85 30.31 -16.88 17.23
C THR A 85 29.81 -15.91 18.29
N TRP A 86 29.75 -14.62 17.93
CA TRP A 86 29.22 -13.57 18.82
C TRP A 86 27.75 -13.86 19.18
N SER A 87 26.92 -14.21 18.20
CA SER A 87 25.49 -14.53 18.39
C SER A 87 25.28 -15.63 19.42
N LYS A 88 26.03 -16.74 19.31
CA LYS A 88 25.95 -17.85 20.27
C LYS A 88 26.30 -17.41 21.69
N LYS A 89 27.35 -16.60 21.85
CA LYS A 89 27.75 -16.05 23.15
C LYS A 89 26.66 -15.15 23.74
N GLN A 90 26.07 -14.27 22.93
CA GLN A 90 25.01 -13.38 23.42
C GLN A 90 23.73 -14.15 23.79
N GLN A 91 23.30 -15.11 22.97
CA GLN A 91 22.14 -15.94 23.32
C GLN A 91 22.36 -16.73 24.62
N GLN A 92 23.57 -17.25 24.85
CA GLN A 92 23.91 -17.92 26.11
C GLN A 92 23.83 -16.98 27.30
N HIS A 93 24.31 -15.74 27.16
CA HIS A 93 24.19 -14.71 28.20
C HIS A 93 22.73 -14.35 28.47
N LEU A 94 21.93 -14.06 27.45
CA LEU A 94 20.51 -13.68 27.58
C LEU A 94 19.68 -14.78 28.25
N LYS A 95 19.97 -16.06 27.97
CA LYS A 95 19.30 -17.23 28.57
C LYS A 95 19.53 -17.39 30.07
N GLN A 96 20.46 -16.64 30.68
CA GLN A 96 20.69 -16.67 32.13
C GLN A 96 19.57 -15.98 32.92
N TYR A 97 18.76 -15.16 32.26
CA TYR A 97 17.71 -14.39 32.90
C TYR A 97 16.33 -15.05 32.65
N PRO A 98 15.51 -15.24 33.70
CA PRO A 98 14.20 -15.91 33.58
C PRO A 98 13.10 -15.04 32.95
N TRP A 99 13.45 -13.91 32.33
CA TRP A 99 12.52 -13.04 31.62
C TRP A 99 13.13 -12.60 30.30
N LEU A 100 12.32 -12.03 29.42
CA LEU A 100 12.82 -11.56 28.13
C LEU A 100 13.67 -10.31 28.32
N VAL A 101 14.95 -10.37 27.95
CA VAL A 101 15.86 -9.21 27.93
C VAL A 101 16.11 -8.79 26.49
N MET A 102 15.67 -7.60 26.11
CA MET A 102 15.81 -7.06 24.75
C MET A 102 17.23 -6.55 24.49
N PRO A 103 17.92 -7.04 23.45
CA PRO A 103 19.24 -6.54 23.12
C PRO A 103 19.18 -5.13 22.52
N GLN A 104 19.94 -4.20 23.09
CA GLN A 104 20.26 -2.92 22.48
C GLN A 104 21.74 -2.97 22.05
N ILE A 105 21.98 -3.05 20.74
CA ILE A 105 23.29 -3.28 20.15
C ILE A 105 23.87 -1.96 19.62
N GLY A 106 24.99 -1.51 20.17
CA GLY A 106 25.84 -0.48 19.57
C GLY A 106 26.61 -1.08 18.38
N LEU A 107 26.21 -0.74 17.16
CA LEU A 107 26.87 -1.17 15.94
C LEU A 107 27.88 -0.12 15.49
N SER A 108 29.15 -0.32 15.85
CA SER A 108 30.21 0.62 15.53
C SER A 108 30.66 0.54 14.05
N MET A 109 30.99 1.70 13.50
CA MET A 109 31.69 1.87 12.21
C MET A 109 33.08 2.52 12.41
N THR A 110 33.59 2.52 13.64
CA THR A 110 34.92 3.03 14.00
C THR A 110 35.52 2.18 15.13
N ILE A 111 36.77 2.44 15.48
CA ILE A 111 37.40 1.85 16.66
C ILE A 111 37.40 2.90 17.77
N ASP A 112 36.80 2.55 18.90
CA ASP A 112 36.59 3.49 20.01
C ASP A 112 37.91 4.13 20.50
N GLY A 113 37.96 5.47 20.43
CA GLY A 113 39.14 6.28 20.74
C GLY A 113 40.17 6.39 19.61
N LYS A 114 39.82 5.97 18.39
CA LYS A 114 40.65 6.07 17.18
C LYS A 114 39.84 6.64 16.01
N PRO A 115 39.55 7.95 16.01
CA PRO A 115 38.72 8.56 14.98
C PRO A 115 39.26 8.34 13.57
N GLU A 116 40.57 8.20 13.39
CA GLU A 116 41.23 7.91 12.11
C GLU A 116 40.97 6.49 11.56
N GLU A 117 40.42 5.57 12.36
CA GLU A 117 40.09 4.20 11.94
C GLU A 117 38.59 4.02 11.61
N HIS A 118 37.86 5.11 11.40
CA HIS A 118 36.48 5.11 10.91
C HIS A 118 36.38 4.48 9.50
N TYR A 119 35.25 3.84 9.18
CA TYR A 119 35.07 3.11 7.91
C TYR A 119 33.62 3.13 7.39
N GLU A 120 32.80 4.09 7.81
CA GLU A 120 31.43 4.26 7.33
C GLU A 120 31.37 4.52 5.81
N ASP A 121 32.38 5.15 5.22
CA ASP A 121 32.46 5.34 3.76
C ASP A 121 32.51 3.99 2.99
N LYS A 122 33.17 2.99 3.56
CA LYS A 122 33.24 1.63 3.01
C LYS A 122 31.92 0.89 3.18
N VAL A 123 31.23 1.10 4.31
CA VAL A 123 29.85 0.62 4.48
C VAL A 123 28.93 1.28 3.45
N ALA A 124 29.07 2.58 3.22
CA ALA A 124 28.38 3.36 2.20
C ALA A 124 28.76 3.00 0.76
N LYS A 125 29.83 2.22 0.53
CA LYS A 125 30.20 1.63 -0.78
C LYS A 125 29.82 0.16 -0.96
N GLY A 126 29.60 -0.57 0.14
CA GLY A 126 29.03 -1.92 0.15
C GLY A 126 30.06 -2.99 0.53
N ASP A 127 31.26 -2.56 0.90
CA ASP A 127 32.40 -3.42 1.23
C ASP A 127 32.11 -4.38 2.40
N PHE A 128 31.11 -4.05 3.23
CA PHE A 128 30.70 -4.81 4.41
C PHE A 128 29.34 -5.51 4.27
N ASP A 129 28.78 -5.62 3.07
CA ASP A 129 27.47 -6.23 2.85
C ASP A 129 27.42 -7.69 3.29
N SER A 130 28.52 -8.44 3.18
CA SER A 130 28.60 -9.83 3.67
C SER A 130 28.41 -9.89 5.20
N SER A 131 29.19 -9.13 5.97
CA SER A 131 29.05 -9.04 7.43
C SER A 131 27.67 -8.50 7.84
N LEU A 132 27.12 -7.54 7.08
CA LEU A 132 25.81 -6.97 7.34
C LEU A 132 24.68 -7.99 7.11
N ASN A 133 24.77 -8.82 6.07
CA ASN A 133 23.83 -9.93 5.85
C ASN A 133 23.95 -11.02 6.92
N GLU A 134 25.16 -11.29 7.42
CA GLU A 134 25.36 -12.19 8.57
C GLU A 134 24.69 -11.64 9.83
N LEU A 135 24.87 -10.34 10.12
CA LEU A 135 24.15 -9.65 11.20
C LEU A 135 22.63 -9.76 11.04
N CYS A 136 22.10 -9.49 9.84
CA CYS A 136 20.66 -9.65 9.58
C CYS A 136 20.17 -11.07 9.85
N SER A 137 20.99 -12.09 9.54
CA SER A 137 20.65 -13.49 9.72
C SER A 137 20.61 -13.88 11.20
N VAL A 138 21.63 -13.49 11.98
CA VAL A 138 21.66 -13.80 13.42
C VAL A 138 20.57 -13.06 14.19
N ILE A 139 20.26 -11.81 13.81
CA ILE A 139 19.18 -11.06 14.45
C ILE A 139 17.84 -11.73 14.19
N LYS A 140 17.55 -12.17 12.96
CA LYS A 140 16.32 -12.93 12.66
C LYS A 140 16.24 -14.21 13.49
N GLU A 141 17.35 -14.93 13.64
CA GLU A 141 17.41 -16.17 14.41
C GLU A 141 17.06 -15.97 15.89
N TRP A 142 17.42 -14.82 16.48
CA TRP A 142 17.12 -14.53 17.88
C TRP A 142 15.61 -14.45 18.15
N ASN A 143 14.81 -14.05 17.15
CA ASN A 143 13.34 -13.96 17.23
C ASN A 143 12.81 -13.22 18.46
N ILE A 144 13.58 -12.25 18.97
CA ILE A 144 13.21 -11.34 20.05
C ILE A 144 13.43 -9.88 19.59
N PRO A 145 12.71 -8.90 20.16
CA PRO A 145 12.92 -7.50 19.81
C PRO A 145 14.35 -7.04 20.11
N CYS A 146 14.96 -6.36 19.14
CA CYS A 146 16.31 -5.81 19.23
C CYS A 146 16.32 -4.32 18.82
N PHE A 147 17.16 -3.53 19.45
CA PHE A 147 17.48 -2.16 19.06
C PHE A 147 18.89 -2.11 18.51
N ILE A 148 19.12 -1.48 17.36
CA ILE A 148 20.45 -1.35 16.74
C ILE A 148 20.81 0.14 16.70
N ARG A 149 21.69 0.60 17.58
CA ARG A 149 22.27 1.95 17.54
C ARG A 149 23.37 1.97 16.49
N VAL A 150 23.04 2.44 15.30
CA VAL A 150 23.92 2.42 14.12
C VAL A 150 24.91 3.57 14.22
N GLY A 151 26.21 3.27 14.17
CA GLY A 151 27.28 4.28 14.17
C GLY A 151 27.09 5.31 15.29
N TYR A 152 26.88 4.81 16.50
CA TYR A 152 26.51 5.62 17.67
C TYR A 152 27.46 6.80 17.90
N GLU A 153 26.94 7.85 18.56
CA GLU A 153 27.63 9.13 18.79
C GLU A 153 28.19 9.73 17.49
N PHE A 154 27.34 9.82 16.46
CA PHE A 154 27.80 10.08 15.10
C PHE A 154 28.50 11.43 14.91
N ASN A 155 28.16 12.40 15.76
CA ASN A 155 28.66 13.77 15.77
C ASN A 155 29.86 13.98 16.70
N GLY A 156 30.36 12.91 17.33
CA GLY A 156 31.52 12.94 18.23
C GLY A 156 32.83 12.98 17.45
N LYS A 157 33.72 13.92 17.79
CA LYS A 157 35.06 14.02 17.18
C LYS A 157 35.91 12.76 17.40
N TRP A 158 35.62 12.00 18.45
CA TRP A 158 36.30 10.74 18.79
C TRP A 158 35.91 9.56 17.88
N ASN A 159 34.76 9.63 17.21
CA ASN A 159 34.34 8.63 16.23
C ASN A 159 34.75 8.99 14.80
N GLY A 160 34.83 10.29 14.49
CA GLY A 160 35.45 10.80 13.27
C GLY A 160 34.62 10.67 11.99
N TYR A 161 33.35 10.29 12.07
CA TYR A 161 32.52 10.07 10.88
C TYR A 161 32.33 11.34 10.04
N ASN A 162 32.32 11.16 8.71
CA ASN A 162 31.92 12.23 7.80
C ASN A 162 30.40 12.21 7.58
N PRO A 163 29.70 13.37 7.59
CA PRO A 163 28.24 13.40 7.51
C PRO A 163 27.67 12.73 6.26
N SER A 164 28.30 12.96 5.09
CA SER A 164 27.80 12.44 3.82
C SER A 164 27.94 10.91 3.72
N SER A 165 29.11 10.36 4.09
CA SER A 165 29.31 8.91 4.12
C SER A 165 28.49 8.24 5.21
N TYR A 166 28.30 8.88 6.36
CA TYR A 166 27.48 8.36 7.44
C TYR A 166 26.01 8.20 7.03
N ILE A 167 25.43 9.21 6.36
CA ILE A 167 24.05 9.15 5.84
C ILE A 167 23.87 7.94 4.92
N GLU A 168 24.78 7.77 3.96
CA GLU A 168 24.70 6.67 2.99
C GLU A 168 24.95 5.29 3.64
N ALA A 169 25.84 5.22 4.63
CA ALA A 169 26.05 4.00 5.42
C ALA A 169 24.78 3.61 6.19
N PHE A 170 24.13 4.56 6.87
CA PHE A 170 22.90 4.32 7.61
C PHE A 170 21.77 3.86 6.66
N ARG A 171 21.60 4.55 5.53
CA ARG A 171 20.62 4.18 4.50
C ARG A 171 20.85 2.78 3.96
N ARG A 172 22.10 2.39 3.71
CA ARG A 172 22.41 1.01 3.28
C ARG A 172 22.10 -0.02 4.35
N ILE A 173 22.44 0.24 5.61
CA ILE A 173 22.10 -0.66 6.73
C ILE A 173 20.59 -0.83 6.81
N SER A 174 19.82 0.28 6.81
CA SER A 174 18.35 0.26 6.82
C SER A 174 17.77 -0.51 5.63
N SER A 175 18.27 -0.24 4.42
CA SER A 175 17.82 -0.91 3.20
C SER A 175 18.15 -2.41 3.20
N THR A 176 19.29 -2.80 3.76
CA THR A 176 19.69 -4.21 3.87
C THR A 176 18.84 -4.95 4.88
N PHE A 177 18.51 -4.34 6.03
CA PHE A 177 17.56 -4.90 6.99
C PHE A 177 16.17 -5.08 6.37
N LYS A 178 15.68 -4.10 5.60
CA LYS A 178 14.42 -4.20 4.84
C LYS A 178 14.47 -5.31 3.80
N LYS A 179 15.51 -5.35 2.96
CA LYS A 179 15.73 -6.39 1.91
C LYS A 179 15.78 -7.81 2.50
N ASN A 180 16.40 -7.96 3.67
CA ASN A 180 16.50 -9.25 4.36
C ASN A 180 15.29 -9.60 5.22
N ASN A 181 14.23 -8.77 5.20
CA ASN A 181 13.00 -8.92 5.99
C ASN A 181 13.27 -9.07 7.50
N VAL A 182 14.21 -8.29 8.04
CA VAL A 182 14.49 -8.25 9.48
C VAL A 182 13.39 -7.45 10.19
N ARG A 183 12.41 -8.15 10.77
CA ARG A 183 11.25 -7.55 11.44
C ARG A 183 11.45 -7.34 12.94
N ASN A 184 12.36 -8.09 13.55
CA ASN A 184 12.60 -8.07 14.99
C ASN A 184 13.69 -7.06 15.43
N ALA A 185 14.02 -6.06 14.60
CA ALA A 185 15.04 -5.05 14.92
C ALA A 185 14.58 -3.62 14.59
N ALA A 186 14.80 -2.66 15.49
CA ALA A 186 14.56 -1.23 15.28
C ALA A 186 15.90 -0.47 15.20
N LEU A 187 16.05 0.43 14.23
CA LEU A 187 17.29 1.18 13.99
C LEU A 187 17.27 2.55 14.68
N LEU A 188 18.32 2.82 15.45
CA LEU A 188 18.48 4.00 16.29
C LEU A 188 19.55 4.93 15.71
N TRP A 189 19.20 6.21 15.56
CA TRP A 189 20.11 7.29 15.16
C TRP A 189 20.61 8.03 16.40
N CYS A 190 21.86 7.76 16.80
CA CYS A 190 22.36 8.05 18.14
C CYS A 190 23.34 9.25 18.18
N PHE A 191 22.90 10.32 18.83
CA PHE A 191 23.59 11.61 18.99
C PHE A 191 24.38 11.67 20.32
N ALA A 192 25.57 12.24 20.30
CA ALA A 192 26.33 12.56 21.52
C ALA A 192 26.07 14.00 21.95
N ALA A 193 25.65 14.20 23.21
CA ALA A 193 25.45 15.54 23.77
C ALA A 193 26.74 16.37 23.89
N ASP A 194 27.91 15.70 23.95
CA ASP A 194 29.25 16.30 23.95
C ASP A 194 29.83 16.54 22.53
N GLY A 195 29.12 16.13 21.48
CA GLY A 195 29.59 16.23 20.10
C GLY A 195 29.26 17.57 19.43
N SER A 196 29.39 17.62 18.09
CA SER A 196 28.97 18.79 17.31
C SER A 196 27.48 19.08 17.48
N ALA A 197 27.11 20.36 17.61
CA ALA A 197 25.71 20.77 17.71
C ALA A 197 24.92 20.62 16.40
N ASP A 198 25.62 20.54 15.26
CA ASP A 198 25.02 20.30 13.96
C ASP A 198 24.72 18.80 13.75
N PHE A 199 23.61 18.34 14.32
CA PHE A 199 23.14 16.97 14.13
C PHE A 199 22.37 16.79 12.83
N SER A 200 21.77 17.84 12.26
CA SER A 200 20.91 17.74 11.08
C SER A 200 21.69 17.32 9.83
N SER A 201 22.97 17.71 9.73
CA SER A 201 23.85 17.30 8.62
C SER A 201 24.15 15.80 8.57
N TYR A 202 23.84 15.04 9.63
CA TYR A 202 24.01 13.59 9.70
C TYR A 202 22.69 12.82 9.58
N TYR A 203 21.56 13.49 9.36
CA TYR A 203 20.24 12.84 9.40
C TYR A 203 19.94 12.07 8.10
N PRO A 204 19.74 10.74 8.16
CA PRO A 204 19.57 9.94 6.94
C PRO A 204 18.18 10.03 6.31
N GLY A 205 17.18 10.52 7.04
CA GLY A 205 15.77 10.62 6.59
C GLY A 205 14.81 9.85 7.51
N ASN A 206 13.56 10.33 7.61
CA ASN A 206 12.54 9.78 8.50
C ASN A 206 12.18 8.32 8.20
N GLU A 207 12.26 7.91 6.94
CA GLU A 207 11.92 6.60 6.42
C GLU A 207 12.98 5.53 6.71
N PHE A 208 14.19 5.93 7.12
CA PHE A 208 15.31 5.04 7.41
C PHE A 208 15.50 4.78 8.91
N VAL A 209 15.08 5.72 9.76
CA VAL A 209 15.30 5.72 11.22
C VAL A 209 14.01 5.33 11.95
N ASP A 210 14.05 4.31 12.80
CA ASP A 210 12.89 3.95 13.63
C ASP A 210 12.83 4.85 14.89
N TRP A 211 13.98 5.06 15.54
CA TRP A 211 14.12 5.81 16.79
C TRP A 211 15.25 6.83 16.72
N TRP A 212 15.07 7.97 17.38
CA TRP A 212 16.18 8.84 17.71
C TRP A 212 16.83 8.33 19.00
N SER A 213 18.12 8.62 19.19
CA SER A 213 18.83 8.21 20.39
C SER A 213 19.86 9.26 20.81
N ILE A 214 20.14 9.36 22.10
CA ILE A 214 21.06 10.33 22.67
C ILE A 214 21.88 9.75 23.82
N ASP A 215 23.17 10.07 23.90
CA ASP A 215 24.05 9.63 24.99
C ASP A 215 24.34 10.79 25.96
N LEU A 216 24.24 10.53 27.27
CA LEU A 216 24.23 11.53 28.34
C LEU A 216 25.13 11.15 29.53
N PHE A 217 26.27 11.85 29.67
CA PHE A 217 27.25 11.54 30.72
C PHE A 217 27.49 12.67 31.75
N SER A 218 27.39 13.94 31.34
CA SER A 218 27.72 15.11 32.19
C SER A 218 26.48 15.74 32.82
N GLU A 219 26.63 16.36 34.00
CA GLU A 219 25.60 17.20 34.64
C GLU A 219 25.10 18.31 33.71
N THR A 220 26.00 18.86 32.90
CA THR A 220 25.69 19.95 31.96
C THR A 220 24.82 19.50 30.77
N HIS A 221 24.70 18.19 30.50
CA HIS A 221 23.94 17.70 29.34
C HIS A 221 22.43 17.89 29.52
N PHE A 222 21.93 17.88 30.75
CA PHE A 222 20.50 17.98 31.05
C PHE A 222 19.93 19.38 30.79
N THR A 223 20.79 20.41 30.81
CA THR A 223 20.43 21.81 30.54
C THR A 223 21.04 22.35 29.25
N ASN A 224 21.77 21.52 28.49
CA ASN A 224 22.40 21.91 27.24
C ASN A 224 21.34 22.30 26.19
N PRO A 225 21.41 23.51 25.59
CA PRO A 225 20.49 23.93 24.54
C PRO A 225 20.42 22.97 23.34
N THR A 226 21.53 22.32 22.99
CA THR A 226 21.60 21.35 21.90
C THR A 226 20.84 20.06 22.24
N THR A 227 20.96 19.56 23.49
CA THR A 227 20.15 18.43 23.97
C THR A 227 18.66 18.74 23.83
N LYS A 228 18.24 19.93 24.27
CA LYS A 228 16.86 20.39 24.13
C LYS A 228 16.44 20.49 22.67
N ALA A 229 17.25 21.10 21.80
CA ALA A 229 16.97 21.21 20.38
C ALA A 229 16.82 19.83 19.69
N PHE A 230 17.64 18.85 20.08
CA PHE A 230 17.54 17.48 19.58
C PHE A 230 16.24 16.80 20.01
N LEU A 231 15.88 16.89 21.31
CA LEU A 231 14.63 16.33 21.84
C LEU A 231 13.39 17.01 21.27
N ASP A 232 13.41 18.34 21.12
CA ASP A 232 12.34 19.14 20.49
C ASP A 232 12.19 18.77 19.00
N SER A 233 13.30 18.56 18.29
CA SER A 233 13.27 18.13 16.88
C SER A 233 12.72 16.71 16.71
N ALA A 234 13.05 15.79 17.63
CA ALA A 234 12.47 14.45 17.66
C ALA A 234 10.95 14.48 17.87
N LEU A 235 10.45 15.39 18.73
CA LEU A 235 9.01 15.61 18.92
C LEU A 235 8.33 16.03 17.60
N VAL A 236 8.91 17.01 16.89
CA VAL A 236 8.40 17.48 15.59
C VAL A 236 8.39 16.36 14.56
N CYS A 237 9.44 15.54 14.54
CA CYS A 237 9.55 14.39 13.63
C CYS A 237 8.71 13.18 14.07
N LYS A 238 8.01 13.25 15.21
CA LYS A 238 7.26 12.15 15.83
C LYS A 238 8.12 10.89 16.00
N LYS A 239 9.36 11.06 16.47
CA LYS A 239 10.28 9.95 16.73
C LYS A 239 10.41 9.70 18.22
N PRO A 240 10.23 8.45 18.68
CA PRO A 240 10.59 8.12 20.06
C PRO A 240 12.11 8.24 20.24
N VAL A 241 12.52 8.62 21.44
CA VAL A 241 13.90 8.85 21.82
C VAL A 241 14.32 7.79 22.83
N MET A 242 15.46 7.16 22.58
CA MET A 242 16.14 6.32 23.55
C MET A 242 17.40 7.02 24.07
N ILE A 243 17.54 7.19 25.38
CA ILE A 243 18.84 7.53 25.95
C ILE A 243 19.73 6.29 25.80
N GLY A 244 20.64 6.32 24.83
CA GLY A 244 21.41 5.17 24.39
C GLY A 244 22.33 4.72 25.52
N GLU A 245 23.12 5.64 26.04
CA GLU A 245 24.03 5.44 27.16
C GLU A 245 23.93 6.57 28.18
N SER A 246 23.96 6.21 29.46
CA SER A 246 24.12 7.18 30.53
C SER A 246 24.85 6.62 31.75
N THR A 247 25.70 7.45 32.36
CA THR A 247 26.34 7.19 33.65
C THR A 247 26.87 8.51 34.22
N PRO A 248 26.92 8.70 35.56
CA PRO A 248 27.47 9.92 36.14
C PRO A 248 28.97 10.05 35.91
N ARG A 249 29.38 10.90 34.97
CA ARG A 249 30.79 11.24 34.74
C ARG A 249 31.24 12.31 35.72
N LYS A 250 32.28 12.01 36.51
CA LYS A 250 32.88 12.91 37.52
C LYS A 250 31.95 13.26 38.68
N VAL A 251 30.93 12.43 38.89
CA VAL A 251 29.97 12.54 40.00
C VAL A 251 29.79 11.15 40.62
N PRO A 252 30.84 10.57 41.26
CA PRO A 252 30.84 9.19 41.71
C PRO A 252 29.64 8.88 42.62
N VAL A 253 29.04 7.70 42.44
CA VAL A 253 27.88 7.23 43.22
C VAL A 253 28.14 7.22 44.73
N GLN A 254 29.40 7.07 45.14
CA GLN A 254 29.80 7.14 46.56
C GLN A 254 29.47 8.48 47.24
N GLU A 255 29.31 9.58 46.49
CA GLU A 255 28.89 10.89 47.03
C GLU A 255 27.44 10.88 47.56
N GLY A 256 26.68 9.80 47.34
CA GLY A 256 25.35 9.61 47.94
C GLY A 256 24.36 10.68 47.53
N ALA A 257 23.82 11.44 48.50
CA ALA A 257 22.81 12.47 48.24
C ALA A 257 23.29 13.55 47.24
N GLN A 258 24.58 13.93 47.28
CA GLN A 258 25.13 14.91 46.35
C GLN A 258 25.14 14.39 44.91
N CYS A 259 25.49 13.11 44.71
CA CYS A 259 25.41 12.47 43.38
C CYS A 259 23.97 12.42 42.87
N TRP A 260 23.01 12.13 43.75
CA TRP A 260 21.59 12.14 43.39
C TRP A 260 21.16 13.52 42.86
N GLU A 261 21.41 14.58 43.64
CA GLU A 261 21.02 15.95 43.30
C GLU A 261 21.68 16.47 42.03
N ARG A 262 22.94 16.10 41.81
CA ARG A 262 23.75 16.56 40.68
C ARG A 262 23.45 15.82 39.38
N TRP A 263 23.11 14.53 39.45
CA TRP A 263 23.02 13.70 38.25
C TRP A 263 21.72 12.91 38.11
N PHE A 264 21.33 12.10 39.09
CA PHE A 264 20.13 11.25 38.95
C PHE A 264 18.81 12.05 38.97
N ASP A 265 18.69 13.05 39.83
CA ASP A 265 17.51 13.91 39.91
C ASP A 265 17.31 14.70 38.60
N PRO A 266 18.34 15.36 38.02
CA PRO A 266 18.27 15.92 36.66
C PRO A 266 18.00 14.89 35.55
N PHE A 267 18.61 13.69 35.61
CA PHE A 267 18.42 12.64 34.61
C PHE A 267 16.97 12.16 34.54
N PHE A 268 16.39 11.80 35.68
CA PHE A 268 15.00 11.38 35.73
C PHE A 268 14.05 12.56 35.49
N HIS A 269 14.38 13.77 35.94
CA HIS A 269 13.62 14.97 35.62
C HIS A 269 13.53 15.17 34.10
N LEU A 270 14.62 14.96 33.36
CA LEU A 270 14.61 15.01 31.88
C LEU A 270 13.68 13.94 31.29
N ILE A 271 13.77 12.69 31.76
CA ILE A 271 12.89 11.60 31.30
C ILE A 271 11.42 11.99 31.51
N HIS A 272 11.03 12.44 32.70
CA HIS A 272 9.66 12.84 32.99
C HIS A 272 9.21 14.08 32.19
N THR A 273 10.12 15.02 31.93
CA THR A 273 9.82 16.27 31.22
C THR A 273 9.57 16.05 29.72
N TYR A 274 10.32 15.15 29.08
CA TYR A 274 10.23 14.93 27.63
C TYR A 274 9.44 13.65 27.32
N PRO A 275 8.18 13.75 26.86
CA PRO A 275 7.31 12.60 26.66
C PRO A 275 7.76 11.65 25.53
N ASN A 276 8.58 12.15 24.60
CA ASN A 276 9.18 11.34 23.54
C ASN A 276 10.36 10.50 24.02
N ILE A 277 10.93 10.71 25.22
CA ILE A 277 11.91 9.78 25.80
C ILE A 277 11.15 8.52 26.23
N LYS A 278 11.48 7.37 25.63
CA LYS A 278 10.74 6.11 25.79
C LYS A 278 11.62 4.91 26.07
N GLY A 279 12.92 5.10 26.16
CA GLY A 279 13.83 4.12 26.70
C GLY A 279 15.08 4.79 27.23
N PHE A 280 15.76 4.13 28.15
CA PHE A 280 17.12 4.51 28.54
C PHE A 280 17.95 3.26 28.85
N SER A 281 19.27 3.35 28.70
CA SER A 281 20.19 2.33 29.22
C SER A 281 21.27 2.95 30.11
N TYR A 282 21.33 2.48 31.35
CA TYR A 282 22.29 2.92 32.36
C TYR A 282 23.56 2.05 32.36
N ILE A 283 24.74 2.66 32.38
CA ILE A 283 26.02 1.93 32.50
C ILE A 283 26.38 1.80 33.99
N ASN A 284 26.21 0.58 34.52
CA ASN A 284 26.51 0.23 35.92
C ASN A 284 27.95 -0.27 36.06
N TRP A 285 28.92 0.64 35.97
CA TRP A 285 30.34 0.30 35.88
C TRP A 285 31.22 1.09 36.84
N ASN A 286 32.30 0.46 37.31
CA ASN A 286 33.35 1.16 38.04
C ASN A 286 34.46 1.60 37.09
N TRP A 287 34.48 2.88 36.73
CA TRP A 287 35.43 3.40 35.75
C TRP A 287 36.86 3.53 36.30
N SER A 288 37.04 3.49 37.61
CA SER A 288 38.32 3.74 38.32
C SER A 288 39.48 2.83 37.90
N THR A 289 39.19 1.70 37.26
CA THR A 289 40.20 0.72 36.78
C THR A 289 40.39 0.73 35.26
N THR A 290 39.74 1.65 34.56
CA THR A 290 39.76 1.76 33.10
C THR A 290 40.58 2.96 32.64
N ARG A 291 40.72 3.15 31.32
CA ARG A 291 41.31 4.39 30.74
C ARG A 291 40.53 5.66 31.08
N TRP A 292 39.29 5.53 31.55
CA TRP A 292 38.40 6.61 31.98
C TRP A 292 38.32 6.69 33.51
N SER A 293 39.43 6.46 34.20
CA SER A 293 39.47 6.40 35.67
C SER A 293 38.99 7.66 36.37
N ASP A 294 39.02 8.81 35.69
CA ASP A 294 38.51 10.09 36.20
C ASP A 294 36.98 10.19 36.20
N TRP A 295 36.24 9.24 35.63
CA TRP A 295 34.77 9.26 35.62
C TRP A 295 34.16 8.88 36.98
N GLY A 296 34.88 8.08 37.79
CA GLY A 296 34.40 7.61 39.09
C GLY A 296 33.65 6.28 39.04
N ASP A 297 33.01 5.91 40.15
CA ASP A 297 32.19 4.68 40.21
C ASP A 297 30.73 5.01 39.89
N GLY A 298 30.19 4.36 38.85
CA GLY A 298 28.81 4.49 38.40
C GLY A 298 27.93 3.32 38.84
N ARG A 299 28.37 2.47 39.77
CA ARG A 299 27.55 1.34 40.24
C ARG A 299 26.52 1.79 41.26
N ILE A 300 25.22 1.61 40.99
CA ILE A 300 24.15 2.05 41.89
C ILE A 300 24.26 1.42 43.28
N GLU A 301 24.79 0.19 43.37
CA GLU A 301 25.01 -0.54 44.61
C GLU A 301 26.22 -0.04 45.42
N ALA A 302 27.03 0.87 44.89
CA ALA A 302 28.16 1.44 45.62
C ALA A 302 27.72 2.42 46.74
N ASN A 303 26.45 2.84 46.77
CA ASN A 303 25.89 3.68 47.82
C ASN A 303 24.41 3.39 48.07
N GLU A 304 24.02 3.09 49.31
CA GLU A 304 22.66 2.69 49.67
C GLU A 304 21.60 3.77 49.41
N ILE A 305 21.97 5.06 49.54
CA ILE A 305 21.05 6.18 49.27
C ILE A 305 20.69 6.21 47.78
N ILE A 306 21.70 6.06 46.91
CA ILE A 306 21.50 6.03 45.46
C ILE A 306 20.68 4.81 45.07
N ARG A 307 21.06 3.62 45.53
CA ARG A 307 20.32 2.39 45.26
C ARG A 307 18.85 2.49 45.66
N THR A 308 18.57 2.97 46.88
CA THR A 308 17.21 3.10 47.40
C THR A 308 16.37 4.07 46.57
N ARG A 309 16.90 5.26 46.27
CA ARG A 309 16.17 6.27 45.50
C ARG A 309 15.95 5.83 44.04
N TYR A 310 16.96 5.19 43.43
CA TYR A 310 16.88 4.65 42.07
C TYR A 310 15.81 3.56 41.97
N LEU A 311 15.76 2.63 42.94
CA LEU A 311 14.71 1.61 43.03
C LEU A 311 13.31 2.22 43.18
N ASN A 312 13.17 3.21 44.04
CA ASN A 312 11.88 3.88 44.26
C ASN A 312 11.39 4.58 42.99
N GLU A 313 12.29 5.19 42.23
CA GLU A 313 11.98 5.79 40.93
C GLU A 313 11.51 4.73 39.93
N LEU A 314 12.26 3.63 39.76
CA LEU A 314 11.90 2.57 38.82
C LEU A 314 10.63 1.78 39.20
N LYS A 315 10.22 1.81 40.47
CA LYS A 315 8.92 1.28 40.93
C LYS A 315 7.74 2.14 40.52
N GLY A 316 7.98 3.39 40.12
CA GLY A 316 6.95 4.28 39.63
C GLY A 316 6.28 3.74 38.36
N ASP A 317 5.01 4.10 38.18
CA ASP A 317 4.19 3.60 37.06
C ASP A 317 4.75 3.95 35.67
N LEU A 318 5.71 4.86 35.57
CA LEU A 318 6.27 5.29 34.29
C LEU A 318 7.08 4.20 33.59
N TYR A 319 7.77 3.36 34.35
CA TYR A 319 8.77 2.46 33.81
C TYR A 319 8.21 1.09 33.45
N LEU A 320 8.64 0.58 32.31
CA LEU A 320 8.35 -0.76 31.85
C LEU A 320 9.58 -1.64 32.07
N ASN A 321 9.67 -2.14 33.29
CA ASN A 321 10.69 -3.09 33.73
C ASN A 321 10.44 -4.49 33.16
N GLY A 322 11.37 -5.42 33.39
CA GLY A 322 11.44 -6.67 32.68
C GLY A 322 10.19 -7.57 32.81
N ARG A 323 9.73 -8.12 31.69
CA ARG A 323 8.56 -8.97 31.51
C ARG A 323 8.92 -10.30 30.86
N GLU A 324 8.07 -11.29 31.06
CA GLU A 324 8.28 -12.63 30.53
C GLU A 324 8.04 -12.70 29.03
N ASN A 325 7.09 -11.92 28.49
CA ASN A 325 6.74 -11.94 27.07
C ASN A 325 7.00 -10.59 26.38
N ALA A 326 7.35 -10.65 25.09
CA ALA A 326 7.53 -9.47 24.24
C ALA A 326 6.27 -8.60 24.15
N ALA A 327 5.08 -9.23 24.14
CA ALA A 327 3.80 -8.54 24.09
C ALA A 327 3.56 -7.64 25.31
N ASP A 328 4.13 -8.00 26.48
CA ASP A 328 3.97 -7.24 27.71
C ASP A 328 4.81 -5.94 27.69
N TYR A 329 5.85 -5.87 26.84
CA TYR A 329 6.69 -4.67 26.66
C TYR A 329 6.12 -3.66 25.67
N LEU A 330 5.28 -4.11 24.74
CA LEU A 330 4.75 -3.27 23.67
C LEU A 330 3.38 -2.71 24.02
N GLY A 331 2.94 -2.92 25.27
CA GLY A 331 1.59 -2.69 25.72
C GLY A 331 0.67 -3.76 25.14
N ALA A 332 -0.12 -4.39 26.00
CA ALA A 332 -1.31 -5.11 25.56
C ALA A 332 -2.29 -4.10 24.93
N HIS A 333 -2.12 -3.86 23.62
CA HIS A 333 -3.22 -3.52 22.73
C HIS A 333 -4.14 -4.73 22.48
N GLU A 334 -4.15 -5.72 23.39
CA GLU A 334 -5.28 -6.62 23.52
C GLU A 334 -6.29 -6.23 24.62
N THR A 335 -6.00 -5.38 25.64
CA THR A 335 -7.04 -5.21 26.70
C THR A 335 -7.17 -3.89 27.46
N THR A 336 -6.33 -2.85 27.35
CA THR A 336 -6.62 -1.58 28.07
C THR A 336 -6.24 -0.33 27.28
N ARG A 337 -7.15 0.01 26.37
CA ARG A 337 -7.27 1.25 25.61
C ARG A 337 -7.65 2.42 26.54
N THR A 338 -6.78 3.42 26.77
CA THR A 338 -7.19 4.75 27.28
C THR A 338 -8.08 5.40 26.23
N LYS A 339 -9.41 5.22 26.33
CA LYS A 339 -10.44 5.66 25.36
C LYS A 339 -9.91 5.66 23.92
N GLU A 340 -9.51 4.49 23.43
CA GLU A 340 -9.19 4.39 22.01
C GLU A 340 -10.41 4.76 21.20
N LYS A 341 -10.13 5.42 20.08
CA LYS A 341 -11.13 5.76 19.07
C LYS A 341 -12.00 4.53 18.81
N GLN A 342 -13.30 4.70 18.93
CA GLN A 342 -14.29 3.68 18.60
C GLN A 342 -14.11 3.29 17.11
N PRO A 343 -14.51 2.08 16.67
CA PRO A 343 -14.36 1.69 15.27
C PRO A 343 -14.89 2.72 14.28
N LEU A 344 -16.01 3.35 14.63
CA LEU A 344 -16.62 4.40 13.85
C LEU A 344 -15.74 5.64 13.69
N GLU A 345 -14.95 6.01 14.70
CA GLU A 345 -14.05 7.17 14.64
C GLU A 345 -12.86 6.93 13.70
N TYR A 346 -12.34 5.70 13.65
CA TYR A 346 -11.29 5.34 12.69
C TYR A 346 -11.77 5.43 11.24
N VAL A 347 -12.93 4.85 10.92
CA VAL A 347 -13.44 4.87 9.54
C VAL A 347 -13.92 6.25 9.11
N LYS A 348 -14.32 7.11 10.07
CA LYS A 348 -14.56 8.54 9.81
C LYS A 348 -13.28 9.27 9.38
N LEU A 349 -12.13 9.00 10.02
CA LEU A 349 -10.84 9.57 9.61
C LEU A 349 -10.46 9.15 8.19
N VAL A 350 -10.65 7.87 7.87
CA VAL A 350 -10.40 7.34 6.51
C VAL A 350 -11.33 8.01 5.49
N ALA A 351 -12.63 8.11 5.77
CA ALA A 351 -13.59 8.76 4.89
C ALA A 351 -13.27 10.26 4.69
N ASP A 352 -12.89 10.95 5.75
CA ASP A 352 -12.49 12.37 5.70
C ASP A 352 -11.26 12.59 4.83
N ARG A 353 -10.27 11.68 4.92
CA ARG A 353 -9.12 11.70 4.04
C ARG A 353 -9.52 11.48 2.59
N VAL A 354 -10.37 10.48 2.30
CA VAL A 354 -10.84 10.19 0.94
C VAL A 354 -11.53 11.42 0.34
N ILE A 355 -12.48 12.01 1.07
CA ILE A 355 -13.21 13.21 0.62
C ILE A 355 -12.24 14.37 0.35
N ALA A 356 -11.26 14.60 1.23
CA ALA A 356 -10.29 15.68 1.05
C ALA A 356 -9.37 15.49 -0.18
N HIS A 357 -9.19 14.26 -0.66
CA HIS A 357 -8.31 13.94 -1.80
C HIS A 357 -9.06 13.59 -3.09
N SER A 358 -10.38 13.38 -3.02
CA SER A 358 -11.25 13.18 -4.17
C SER A 358 -11.72 14.52 -4.73
N THR A 359 -11.06 15.01 -5.79
CA THR A 359 -11.40 16.33 -6.36
C THR A 359 -12.67 16.35 -7.21
N LEU A 360 -13.14 15.18 -7.69
CA LEU A 360 -14.32 15.00 -8.55
C LEU A 360 -14.39 16.01 -9.71
N LYS A 361 -13.24 16.25 -10.32
CA LYS A 361 -13.02 17.19 -11.41
C LYS A 361 -12.06 16.59 -12.42
N LEU A 362 -12.16 17.05 -13.65
CA LEU A 362 -11.19 16.75 -14.71
C LEU A 362 -10.31 17.97 -14.97
N ARG A 363 -9.08 17.74 -15.38
CA ARG A 363 -8.14 18.74 -15.89
C ARG A 363 -7.95 18.58 -17.38
N ALA A 364 -7.74 19.70 -18.05
CA ALA A 364 -7.34 19.72 -19.44
C ALA A 364 -5.88 19.26 -19.59
N THR A 365 -5.64 18.31 -20.48
CA THR A 365 -4.31 17.83 -20.86
C THR A 365 -4.25 17.59 -22.37
N ILE A 366 -3.04 17.55 -22.91
CA ILE A 366 -2.82 16.92 -24.22
C ILE A 366 -2.82 15.41 -23.98
N HIS A 367 -3.29 14.64 -24.95
CA HIS A 367 -3.22 13.19 -24.88
C HIS A 367 -1.78 12.74 -24.61
N LYS A 368 -1.57 12.10 -23.46
CA LYS A 368 -0.32 11.39 -23.19
C LYS A 368 -0.27 10.14 -24.08
N LEU A 369 0.69 10.09 -24.99
CA LEU A 369 0.94 8.92 -25.82
C LEU A 369 1.41 7.75 -24.96
N GLN A 370 0.98 6.54 -25.34
CA GLN A 370 1.63 5.32 -24.89
C GLN A 370 2.52 4.84 -26.04
N HIS A 371 3.83 4.75 -25.78
CA HIS A 371 4.78 4.28 -26.78
C HIS A 371 4.89 2.76 -26.81
N ALA A 372 4.53 2.06 -25.73
CA ALA A 372 4.36 0.61 -25.79
C ALA A 372 3.21 0.30 -26.77
N PHE A 373 3.41 -0.67 -27.67
CA PHE A 373 2.41 -1.09 -28.65
C PHE A 373 1.29 -1.94 -28.01
N GLN A 374 0.78 -1.45 -26.88
CA GLN A 374 -0.25 -2.05 -26.06
C GLN A 374 -1.66 -1.60 -26.47
N GLN A 375 -1.77 -0.51 -27.23
CA GLN A 375 -3.05 0.08 -27.66
C GLN A 375 -3.31 -0.07 -29.17
N ILE A 376 -4.56 0.18 -29.57
CA ILE A 376 -4.95 0.28 -30.97
C ILE A 376 -4.51 1.65 -31.49
N GLU A 377 -3.57 1.65 -32.42
CA GLU A 377 -3.16 2.83 -33.16
C GLU A 377 -4.25 3.20 -34.16
N THR A 378 -4.73 4.45 -34.10
CA THR A 378 -5.80 4.94 -34.99
C THR A 378 -5.34 6.19 -35.72
N VAL A 379 -5.50 6.22 -37.04
CA VAL A 379 -5.34 7.43 -37.86
C VAL A 379 -6.66 7.77 -38.50
N ASP A 380 -7.19 8.94 -38.16
CA ASP A 380 -8.41 9.51 -38.71
C ASP A 380 -8.07 10.61 -39.72
N PHE A 381 -8.00 10.21 -40.99
CA PHE A 381 -7.73 11.11 -42.11
C PHE A 381 -8.87 12.09 -42.33
N GLY A 382 -10.13 11.64 -42.13
CA GLY A 382 -11.32 12.48 -42.21
C GLY A 382 -11.23 13.69 -41.29
N ARG A 383 -10.83 13.48 -40.03
CA ARG A 383 -10.62 14.56 -39.05
C ARG A 383 -9.41 15.46 -39.37
N SER A 384 -8.43 14.95 -40.09
CA SER A 384 -7.20 15.68 -40.44
C SER A 384 -7.35 16.49 -41.74
N PHE A 385 -8.25 16.06 -42.63
CA PHE A 385 -8.39 16.58 -43.99
C PHE A 385 -9.85 16.94 -44.36
N ASN A 386 -10.77 17.03 -43.39
CA ASN A 386 -12.18 17.37 -43.58
C ASN A 386 -12.93 16.46 -44.58
N ASP A 387 -12.67 15.15 -44.54
CA ASP A 387 -13.31 14.12 -45.38
C ASP A 387 -13.28 14.42 -46.90
N TYR A 388 -12.24 15.09 -47.40
CA TYR A 388 -12.05 15.23 -48.84
C TYR A 388 -11.69 13.88 -49.49
N GLU A 389 -12.36 13.55 -50.60
CA GLU A 389 -12.02 12.36 -51.39
C GLU A 389 -10.58 12.43 -51.91
N GLY A 390 -9.88 11.31 -51.94
CA GLY A 390 -8.52 11.22 -52.45
C GLY A 390 -7.64 10.22 -51.69
N ALA A 391 -6.41 10.06 -52.16
CA ALA A 391 -5.39 9.27 -51.50
C ALA A 391 -4.65 10.10 -50.42
N ALA A 392 -4.39 9.52 -49.26
CA ALA A 392 -3.52 10.07 -48.23
C ALA A 392 -2.60 8.98 -47.68
N TYR A 393 -1.54 9.41 -46.98
CA TYR A 393 -0.57 8.53 -46.36
C TYR A 393 -0.41 8.85 -44.88
N ALA A 394 -0.12 7.81 -44.10
CA ALA A 394 0.35 7.90 -42.73
C ALA A 394 1.70 7.20 -42.58
N TYR A 395 2.61 7.78 -41.81
CA TYR A 395 3.96 7.28 -41.57
C TYR A 395 4.26 7.17 -40.08
N SER A 396 4.92 6.07 -39.69
CA SER A 396 5.44 5.86 -38.34
C SER A 396 6.59 4.84 -38.31
N THR A 397 7.02 4.47 -37.11
CA THR A 397 8.04 3.46 -36.85
C THR A 397 7.63 2.51 -35.73
N ILE A 398 8.01 1.23 -35.89
CA ILE A 398 7.88 0.16 -34.90
C ILE A 398 9.28 -0.25 -34.48
N GLU A 399 9.65 -0.02 -33.23
CA GLU A 399 10.86 -0.57 -32.63
C GLU A 399 10.54 -1.94 -32.04
N SER A 400 11.41 -2.92 -32.31
CA SER A 400 11.26 -4.29 -31.82
C SER A 400 12.56 -4.78 -31.17
N ASP A 401 12.45 -5.38 -30.00
CA ASP A 401 13.59 -5.91 -29.26
C ASP A 401 14.28 -7.09 -29.98
N GLU A 402 13.54 -7.78 -30.84
CA GLU A 402 13.98 -8.99 -31.55
C GLU A 402 13.57 -8.96 -33.03
N ALA A 403 14.31 -9.66 -33.88
CA ALA A 403 13.91 -9.85 -35.27
C ALA A 403 12.95 -11.05 -35.36
N GLY A 404 11.84 -10.92 -36.09
CA GLY A 404 10.84 -11.98 -36.16
C GLY A 404 9.66 -11.68 -37.07
N THR A 405 8.77 -12.65 -37.24
CA THR A 405 7.49 -12.45 -37.92
C THR A 405 6.40 -12.26 -36.88
N ILE A 406 5.74 -11.10 -36.93
CA ILE A 406 4.67 -10.73 -36.00
C ILE A 406 3.35 -10.62 -36.76
N GLY A 407 2.26 -11.05 -36.12
CA GLY A 407 0.91 -10.85 -36.62
C GLY A 407 0.40 -9.45 -36.30
N PHE A 408 -0.42 -8.89 -37.18
CA PHE A 408 -1.10 -7.62 -36.98
C PHE A 408 -2.59 -7.78 -37.30
N GLN A 409 -3.40 -6.95 -36.67
CA GLN A 409 -4.80 -6.78 -37.03
C GLN A 409 -5.05 -5.35 -37.52
N VAL A 410 -5.95 -5.20 -38.48
CA VAL A 410 -6.33 -3.90 -39.06
C VAL A 410 -7.84 -3.84 -39.33
N SER A 411 -8.44 -2.68 -39.07
CA SER A 411 -9.80 -2.34 -39.52
C SER A 411 -9.75 -1.02 -40.28
N HIS A 412 -10.43 -0.96 -41.42
CA HIS A 412 -10.51 0.24 -42.25
C HIS A 412 -11.75 0.14 -43.15
N ARG A 413 -12.38 1.28 -43.46
CA ARG A 413 -13.55 1.35 -44.35
C ARG A 413 -13.17 1.50 -45.82
N ASP A 414 -12.11 2.24 -46.07
CA ASP A 414 -11.70 2.68 -47.40
C ASP A 414 -10.65 1.74 -48.02
N GLU A 415 -10.10 2.05 -49.19
CA GLU A 415 -9.04 1.22 -49.77
C GLU A 415 -7.72 1.46 -49.01
N LEU A 416 -6.97 0.40 -48.67
CA LEU A 416 -5.77 0.50 -47.83
C LEU A 416 -4.62 -0.34 -48.37
N LYS A 417 -3.41 0.22 -48.34
CA LYS A 417 -2.12 -0.49 -48.49
C LYS A 417 -1.21 -0.21 -47.31
N ILE A 418 -0.49 -1.21 -46.82
CA ILE A 418 0.50 -1.09 -45.75
C ILE A 418 1.83 -1.68 -46.20
N TRP A 419 2.89 -0.90 -46.03
CA TRP A 419 4.26 -1.34 -46.20
C TRP A 419 4.97 -1.31 -44.85
N ILE A 420 5.75 -2.36 -44.58
CA ILE A 420 6.70 -2.40 -43.47
C ILE A 420 8.10 -2.69 -44.05
N ASN A 421 9.07 -1.83 -43.75
CA ASN A 421 10.43 -1.89 -44.31
C ASN A 421 10.43 -1.95 -45.86
N ASN A 422 9.59 -1.12 -46.49
CA ASN A 422 9.39 -1.06 -47.94
C ASN A 422 8.82 -2.35 -48.57
N GLN A 423 8.46 -3.35 -47.78
CA GLN A 423 7.76 -4.55 -48.25
C GLN A 423 6.25 -4.34 -48.09
N LEU A 424 5.48 -4.53 -49.18
CA LEU A 424 4.02 -4.55 -49.11
C LEU A 424 3.56 -5.77 -48.29
N VAL A 425 2.85 -5.53 -47.19
CA VAL A 425 2.40 -6.59 -46.26
C VAL A 425 0.88 -6.70 -46.19
N TYR A 426 0.15 -5.69 -46.66
CA TYR A 426 -1.31 -5.68 -46.69
C TYR A 426 -1.82 -4.81 -47.84
N GLU A 427 -2.82 -5.30 -48.57
CA GLU A 427 -3.57 -4.56 -49.59
C GLU A 427 -5.03 -5.01 -49.58
N LYS A 428 -5.96 -4.06 -49.51
CA LYS A 428 -7.39 -4.35 -49.64
C LYS A 428 -8.12 -3.17 -50.28
N ALA A 429 -8.74 -3.41 -51.44
CA ALA A 429 -9.51 -2.44 -52.20
C ALA A 429 -11.00 -2.46 -51.84
N GLY A 430 -11.78 -1.51 -52.37
CA GLY A 430 -13.22 -1.41 -52.17
C GLY A 430 -13.64 -0.85 -50.80
N ILE A 431 -14.96 -0.82 -50.58
CA ILE A 431 -15.56 -0.42 -49.30
C ILE A 431 -15.59 -1.65 -48.39
N ASN A 432 -14.92 -1.52 -47.25
CA ASN A 432 -14.66 -2.57 -46.29
C ASN A 432 -15.37 -2.31 -44.96
N GLU A 433 -15.31 -3.27 -44.05
CA GLU A 433 -15.91 -3.17 -42.73
C GLU A 433 -14.95 -2.50 -41.73
N LEU A 434 -15.43 -1.42 -41.11
CA LEU A 434 -14.76 -0.75 -40.01
C LEU A 434 -15.35 -1.25 -38.68
N THR A 435 -15.09 -2.52 -38.39
CA THR A 435 -15.64 -3.20 -37.20
C THR A 435 -14.57 -3.32 -36.13
N ILE A 436 -14.98 -3.13 -34.87
CA ILE A 436 -14.17 -3.39 -33.69
C ILE A 436 -15.05 -4.18 -32.73
N ALA A 437 -14.67 -5.41 -32.42
CA ALA A 437 -15.33 -6.17 -31.37
C ALA A 437 -14.64 -5.88 -30.04
N GLU A 438 -15.41 -5.41 -29.05
CA GLU A 438 -14.96 -5.25 -27.67
C GLU A 438 -15.32 -6.51 -26.90
N ASN A 439 -14.29 -7.27 -26.51
CA ASN A 439 -14.42 -8.38 -25.57
C ASN A 439 -14.10 -7.86 -24.15
N GLU A 440 -14.30 -8.69 -23.13
CA GLU A 440 -14.10 -8.33 -21.71
C GLU A 440 -12.80 -7.52 -21.47
N ARG A 441 -11.65 -7.98 -22.00
CA ARG A 441 -10.33 -7.36 -21.80
C ARG A 441 -9.56 -7.06 -23.08
N ALA A 442 -10.09 -7.39 -24.25
CA ALA A 442 -9.39 -7.26 -25.52
C ALA A 442 -10.28 -6.63 -26.58
N TRP A 443 -9.63 -6.14 -27.63
CA TRP A 443 -10.30 -5.63 -28.82
C TRP A 443 -9.87 -6.47 -30.02
N GLN A 444 -10.78 -6.71 -30.95
CA GLN A 444 -10.50 -7.45 -32.18
C GLN A 444 -10.85 -6.59 -33.40
N LEU A 445 -9.89 -6.48 -34.31
CA LEU A 445 -10.07 -5.81 -35.61
C LEU A 445 -10.42 -6.83 -36.71
N ALA A 446 -10.97 -6.34 -37.82
CA ALA A 446 -11.66 -7.15 -38.84
C ALA A 446 -10.71 -8.02 -39.68
N TYR A 447 -9.49 -7.54 -39.96
CA TYR A 447 -8.56 -8.20 -40.87
C TYR A 447 -7.23 -8.47 -40.19
N ASN A 448 -6.51 -9.51 -40.62
CA ASN A 448 -5.20 -9.88 -40.09
C ASN A 448 -4.16 -9.95 -41.21
N PHE A 449 -2.91 -9.63 -40.89
CA PHE A 449 -1.75 -9.87 -41.76
C PHE A 449 -0.51 -10.21 -40.94
N LYS A 450 0.58 -10.62 -41.61
CA LYS A 450 1.88 -10.88 -40.97
C LYS A 450 2.94 -9.99 -41.60
N ALA A 451 3.89 -9.52 -40.80
CA ALA A 451 5.02 -8.77 -41.28
C ALA A 451 6.32 -9.24 -40.60
N LYS A 452 7.43 -9.14 -41.34
CA LYS A 452 8.76 -9.41 -40.80
C LYS A 452 9.34 -8.11 -40.24
N LEU A 453 9.65 -8.12 -38.95
CA LEU A 453 10.36 -7.06 -38.26
C LEU A 453 11.84 -7.42 -38.12
N ASN A 454 12.69 -6.43 -38.34
CA ASN A 454 14.09 -6.45 -37.94
C ASN A 454 14.18 -6.04 -36.46
N LYS A 455 15.23 -6.50 -35.78
CA LYS A 455 15.59 -5.96 -34.46
C LYS A 455 15.91 -4.46 -34.61
N GLY A 456 15.40 -3.64 -33.69
CA GLY A 456 15.46 -2.18 -33.77
C GLY A 456 14.33 -1.60 -34.62
N ASN A 457 14.63 -0.57 -35.41
CA ASN A 457 13.61 0.27 -36.02
C ASN A 457 13.06 -0.31 -37.33
N ASN A 458 11.73 -0.31 -37.46
CA ASN A 458 11.01 -0.76 -38.64
C ASN A 458 10.09 0.35 -39.14
N LYS A 459 10.23 0.76 -40.40
CA LYS A 459 9.39 1.82 -40.98
C LYS A 459 8.03 1.27 -41.39
N ILE A 460 6.95 1.97 -41.05
CA ILE A 460 5.60 1.68 -41.51
C ILE A 460 5.05 2.86 -42.33
N LEU A 461 4.54 2.54 -43.52
CA LEU A 461 3.83 3.49 -44.38
C LEU A 461 2.45 2.90 -44.69
N VAL A 462 1.42 3.70 -44.52
CA VAL A 462 0.03 3.32 -44.80
C VAL A 462 -0.53 4.28 -45.83
N LYS A 463 -1.08 3.76 -46.92
CA LYS A 463 -1.86 4.54 -47.91
C LYS A 463 -3.33 4.22 -47.73
N SER A 464 -4.17 5.26 -47.68
CA SER A 464 -5.61 5.14 -47.64
C SER A 464 -6.26 5.99 -48.72
N VAL A 465 -7.28 5.46 -49.41
CA VAL A 465 -7.99 6.16 -50.49
C VAL A 465 -9.47 6.26 -50.14
N GLN A 466 -9.93 7.47 -49.83
CA GLN A 466 -11.32 7.68 -49.44
C GLN A 466 -12.28 7.48 -50.62
N LEU A 467 -13.27 6.58 -50.46
CA LEU A 467 -14.25 6.25 -51.50
C LEU A 467 -15.63 6.87 -51.28
N LYS A 468 -16.05 7.10 -50.03
CA LYS A 468 -17.42 7.58 -49.70
C LYS A 468 -17.47 8.44 -48.43
N GLY A 469 -16.91 9.65 -48.44
CA GLY A 469 -17.27 10.81 -47.58
C GLY A 469 -17.50 10.66 -46.06
N LYS A 470 -17.30 9.49 -45.46
CA LYS A 470 -17.73 9.15 -44.09
C LYS A 470 -16.78 8.08 -43.52
N GLU A 471 -16.13 8.41 -42.41
CA GLU A 471 -15.25 7.52 -41.63
C GLU A 471 -13.93 7.12 -42.32
N TRP A 472 -13.23 8.09 -42.91
CA TRP A 472 -11.91 7.88 -43.49
C TRP A 472 -10.84 7.72 -42.42
N LYS A 473 -10.71 6.49 -41.93
CA LYS A 473 -9.77 6.11 -40.88
C LYS A 473 -9.35 4.64 -40.99
N PHE A 474 -8.21 4.33 -40.39
CA PHE A 474 -7.81 2.95 -40.12
C PHE A 474 -7.37 2.78 -38.67
N MET A 475 -7.40 1.54 -38.22
CA MET A 475 -6.99 1.10 -36.89
C MET A 475 -6.02 -0.07 -37.04
N LEU A 476 -4.99 -0.13 -36.21
CA LEU A 476 -3.91 -1.11 -36.27
C LEU A 476 -3.49 -1.54 -34.86
N GLN A 477 -3.27 -2.83 -34.65
CA GLN A 477 -2.64 -3.35 -33.43
C GLN A 477 -1.85 -4.64 -33.70
N PRO A 478 -0.88 -5.00 -32.85
CA PRO A 478 -0.24 -6.30 -32.92
C PRO A 478 -1.21 -7.41 -32.50
N LEU A 479 -1.08 -8.57 -33.14
CA LEU A 479 -1.76 -9.81 -32.78
C LEU A 479 -0.77 -10.70 -32.03
N LEU A 480 -0.72 -10.56 -30.71
CA LEU A 480 0.06 -11.43 -29.82
C LEU A 480 -0.84 -12.48 -29.14
N PRO A 481 -0.31 -13.67 -28.81
CA PRO A 481 -1.04 -14.67 -28.03
C PRO A 481 -1.44 -14.11 -26.66
N VAL A 482 -2.67 -14.40 -26.22
CA VAL A 482 -3.08 -14.14 -24.83
C VAL A 482 -2.36 -15.15 -23.92
N PRO A 483 -1.62 -14.71 -22.89
CA PRO A 483 -0.95 -15.64 -21.98
C PRO A 483 -1.95 -16.44 -21.12
N GLU A 484 -1.48 -17.51 -20.50
CA GLU A 484 -2.32 -18.41 -19.67
C GLU A 484 -3.01 -17.70 -18.49
N ASP A 485 -2.39 -16.63 -17.97
CA ASP A 485 -2.92 -15.80 -16.88
C ASP A 485 -3.97 -14.77 -17.34
N GLY A 486 -4.22 -14.66 -18.65
CA GLY A 486 -5.19 -13.74 -19.24
C GLY A 486 -4.75 -12.28 -19.31
N ASP A 487 -3.50 -11.95 -18.98
CA ASP A 487 -2.98 -10.58 -19.10
C ASP A 487 -2.65 -10.27 -20.57
N VAL A 488 -3.59 -9.62 -21.26
CA VAL A 488 -3.49 -9.27 -22.69
C VAL A 488 -2.35 -8.31 -23.04
N ASN A 489 -1.73 -7.67 -22.05
CA ASN A 489 -0.63 -6.72 -22.26
C ASN A 489 0.75 -7.38 -22.19
N LYS A 490 0.85 -8.56 -21.59
CA LYS A 490 2.12 -9.27 -21.41
C LYS A 490 2.72 -9.66 -22.76
N GLY A 491 4.01 -9.37 -22.95
CA GLY A 491 4.73 -9.55 -24.20
C GLY A 491 4.60 -8.37 -25.18
N ARG A 492 3.61 -7.49 -25.02
CA ARG A 492 3.47 -6.29 -25.89
C ARG A 492 4.52 -5.23 -25.59
N GLU A 493 5.14 -5.25 -24.41
CA GLU A 493 6.24 -4.37 -24.01
C GLU A 493 7.48 -4.48 -24.91
N GLN A 494 7.63 -5.58 -25.66
CA GLN A 494 8.74 -5.82 -26.59
C GLN A 494 8.60 -5.05 -27.92
N LEU A 495 7.47 -4.37 -28.11
CA LEU A 495 7.17 -3.57 -29.28
C LEU A 495 6.86 -2.14 -28.85
N VAL A 496 7.61 -1.19 -29.42
CA VAL A 496 7.41 0.23 -29.19
C VAL A 496 6.92 0.86 -30.49
N PHE A 497 5.75 1.48 -30.47
CA PHE A 497 5.16 2.21 -31.58
C PHE A 497 5.31 3.72 -31.32
N ALA A 498 6.28 4.36 -31.99
CA ALA A 498 6.56 5.78 -31.78
C ALA A 498 7.38 6.36 -32.93
N LEU A 499 7.21 7.65 -33.24
CA LEU A 499 8.07 8.39 -34.17
C LEU A 499 9.50 8.62 -33.66
N ALA A 500 9.75 8.39 -32.37
CA ALA A 500 11.02 8.68 -31.71
C ALA A 500 12.23 7.93 -32.29
N ALA A 501 11.98 6.87 -33.05
CA ALA A 501 12.97 6.03 -33.70
C ALA A 501 13.47 6.60 -35.06
N ASP A 502 12.89 7.68 -35.58
CA ASP A 502 13.33 8.30 -36.83
C ASP A 502 14.22 9.54 -36.56
N SER A 503 15.45 9.52 -37.08
CA SER A 503 16.41 10.63 -36.94
C SER A 503 15.93 11.98 -37.48
N LEU A 504 14.92 11.99 -38.35
CA LEU A 504 14.34 13.20 -38.91
C LEU A 504 13.29 13.85 -37.99
N ILE A 505 12.83 13.14 -36.95
CA ILE A 505 11.77 13.59 -36.06
C ILE A 505 12.33 13.90 -34.68
N THR A 506 12.16 15.13 -34.24
CA THR A 506 12.61 15.55 -32.91
C THR A 506 11.72 14.97 -31.82
N LYS A 507 12.27 14.84 -30.62
CA LYS A 507 11.53 14.40 -29.44
C LYS A 507 10.27 15.25 -29.18
N SER A 508 10.34 16.56 -29.40
CA SER A 508 9.18 17.46 -29.24
C SER A 508 7.98 17.11 -30.13
N VAL A 509 8.22 16.47 -31.28
CA VAL A 509 7.17 15.98 -32.17
C VAL A 509 6.71 14.58 -31.74
N SER A 510 7.63 13.68 -31.43
CA SER A 510 7.28 12.32 -31.00
C SER A 510 6.61 12.27 -29.62
N ASP A 511 6.78 13.30 -28.79
CA ASP A 511 6.11 13.43 -27.48
C ASP A 511 4.60 13.75 -27.64
N ILE A 512 4.15 14.20 -28.82
CA ILE A 512 2.76 14.64 -29.07
C ILE A 512 2.05 13.92 -30.22
N SER A 513 2.77 13.18 -31.08
CA SER A 513 2.15 12.24 -32.04
C SER A 513 2.98 10.96 -32.28
N ASN A 514 2.28 9.84 -32.48
CA ASN A 514 2.85 8.58 -32.97
C ASN A 514 2.83 8.49 -34.51
N TRP A 515 2.18 9.42 -35.23
CA TRP A 515 2.02 9.38 -36.68
C TRP A 515 2.32 10.73 -37.32
N LEU A 516 2.79 10.69 -38.57
CA LEU A 516 2.69 11.80 -39.52
C LEU A 516 1.67 11.44 -40.58
N VAL A 517 0.96 12.44 -41.10
CA VAL A 517 0.01 12.27 -42.21
C VAL A 517 0.28 13.28 -43.32
N ILE A 518 -0.06 12.90 -44.56
CA ILE A 518 0.01 13.77 -45.73
C ILE A 518 -1.09 13.40 -46.72
N GLY A 519 -1.77 14.41 -47.26
CA GLY A 519 -2.87 14.22 -48.21
C GLY A 519 -3.90 15.35 -48.12
N PRO A 520 -5.05 15.20 -48.80
CA PRO A 520 -5.27 14.27 -49.91
C PRO A 520 -4.48 14.72 -51.15
N PHE A 521 -3.90 13.76 -51.87
CA PHE A 521 -3.19 14.02 -53.12
C PHE A 521 -4.16 14.37 -54.26
N LYS A 522 -3.67 15.15 -55.22
CA LYS A 522 -4.43 15.48 -56.43
C LYS A 522 -4.71 14.22 -57.24
N GLU A 523 -5.96 14.02 -57.64
CA GLU A 523 -6.34 12.92 -58.52
C GLU A 523 -5.68 13.04 -59.89
N ASP A 524 -5.12 11.93 -60.38
CA ASP A 524 -4.76 11.80 -61.79
C ASP A 524 -5.98 11.35 -62.60
N LYS A 525 -6.69 12.33 -63.20
CA LYS A 525 -7.88 12.07 -64.02
C LYS A 525 -7.57 11.47 -65.39
N GLN A 526 -6.30 11.36 -65.79
CA GLN A 526 -5.90 10.80 -67.09
C GLN A 526 -5.69 9.28 -67.03
N ASN A 527 -5.48 8.71 -65.84
CA ASN A 527 -5.24 7.30 -65.64
C ASN A 527 -6.54 6.59 -65.20
N GLN A 528 -6.93 5.51 -65.88
CA GLN A 528 -8.14 4.72 -65.55
C GLN A 528 -7.93 3.77 -64.37
N GLU A 529 -6.72 3.71 -63.81
CA GLU A 529 -6.42 2.91 -62.63
C GLU A 529 -7.16 3.43 -61.39
N ARG A 530 -7.61 2.50 -60.53
CA ARG A 530 -8.15 2.86 -59.21
C ARG A 530 -7.07 3.62 -58.42
N GLN A 531 -7.45 4.66 -57.68
CA GLN A 531 -6.50 5.52 -56.94
C GLN A 531 -5.56 4.77 -55.99
N LEU A 532 -5.93 3.57 -55.51
CA LEU A 532 -5.04 2.70 -54.72
C LEU A 532 -3.81 2.21 -55.51
N GLY A 533 -3.95 2.03 -56.83
CA GLY A 533 -2.88 1.63 -57.75
C GLY A 533 -1.91 2.76 -58.12
N ILE A 534 -2.36 4.01 -58.07
CA ILE A 534 -1.57 5.19 -58.45
C ILE A 534 -0.49 5.46 -57.40
N ALA A 535 0.78 5.22 -57.72
CA ALA A 535 1.88 5.54 -56.83
C ALA A 535 2.04 7.07 -56.67
N TYR A 536 2.10 7.54 -55.42
CA TYR A 536 2.43 8.94 -55.12
C TYR A 536 3.83 9.03 -54.51
N PRO A 537 4.50 10.20 -54.53
CA PRO A 537 5.88 10.34 -54.07
C PRO A 537 6.20 9.76 -52.67
N PRO A 538 5.30 9.82 -51.66
CA PRO A 538 5.54 9.18 -50.36
C PRO A 538 5.82 7.68 -50.39
N GLU A 539 5.46 6.94 -51.45
CA GLU A 539 5.78 5.51 -51.58
C GLU A 539 7.28 5.26 -51.82
N HIS A 540 8.03 6.28 -52.27
CA HIS A 540 9.46 6.17 -52.59
C HIS A 540 10.34 6.92 -51.60
N GLU A 541 9.96 8.15 -51.20
CA GLU A 541 10.71 8.95 -50.24
C GLU A 541 9.78 9.69 -49.27
N GLN A 542 10.17 9.76 -47.99
CA GLN A 542 9.50 10.58 -46.98
C GLN A 542 10.37 11.81 -46.67
N ILE A 543 10.29 12.85 -47.51
CA ILE A 543 11.04 14.09 -47.29
C ILE A 543 10.19 15.10 -46.51
N ILE A 544 10.69 15.52 -45.36
CA ILE A 544 10.16 16.61 -44.54
C ILE A 544 10.56 17.96 -45.16
N GLY A 545 9.62 18.92 -45.23
CA GLY A 545 9.85 20.26 -45.78
C GLY A 545 9.68 20.39 -47.30
N LYS A 546 9.35 19.30 -48.00
CA LYS A 546 8.99 19.31 -49.43
C LYS A 546 7.49 19.54 -49.61
N LEU A 547 7.13 20.41 -50.56
CA LEU A 547 5.74 20.60 -50.98
C LEU A 547 5.38 19.60 -52.09
N TYR A 548 4.21 18.97 -51.95
CA TYR A 548 3.65 18.01 -52.89
C TYR A 548 2.34 18.55 -53.49
N ALA A 549 1.95 18.01 -54.65
CA ALA A 549 0.71 18.38 -55.31
C ALA A 549 -0.50 17.77 -54.58
N GLY A 550 -1.14 18.56 -53.72
CA GLY A 550 -2.39 18.20 -53.05
C GLY A 550 -3.63 18.54 -53.88
N ARG A 551 -4.78 18.01 -53.46
CA ARG A 551 -6.06 18.16 -54.18
C ARG A 551 -6.53 19.61 -54.30
N GLN A 552 -6.43 20.38 -53.21
CA GLN A 552 -6.90 21.77 -53.16
C GLN A 552 -5.75 22.80 -53.13
N SER A 553 -4.64 22.43 -52.49
CA SER A 553 -3.46 23.27 -52.31
C SER A 553 -2.21 22.40 -52.25
N PRO A 554 -1.01 22.98 -52.36
CA PRO A 554 0.22 22.26 -52.00
C PRO A 554 0.13 21.71 -50.57
N ILE A 555 0.60 20.47 -50.36
CA ILE A 555 0.57 19.76 -49.07
C ILE A 555 1.98 19.35 -48.65
N THR A 556 2.17 19.10 -47.35
CA THR A 556 3.41 18.56 -46.75
C THR A 556 3.02 17.60 -45.63
N TRP A 557 4.00 16.84 -45.11
CA TRP A 557 3.82 16.07 -43.88
C TRP A 557 3.39 16.98 -42.74
N GLN A 558 2.35 16.57 -42.02
CA GLN A 558 1.81 17.26 -40.86
C GLN A 558 1.45 16.26 -39.77
N LEU A 559 1.18 16.75 -38.56
CA LEU A 559 0.64 15.92 -37.49
C LEU A 559 -0.85 15.66 -37.76
N PRO A 560 -1.37 14.46 -37.44
CA PRO A 560 -2.80 14.26 -37.29
C PRO A 560 -3.38 15.29 -36.32
N ARG A 561 -4.68 15.56 -36.41
CA ARG A 561 -5.36 16.49 -35.51
C ARG A 561 -5.13 16.12 -34.04
N ILE A 562 -4.45 17.00 -33.30
CA ILE A 562 -4.19 16.85 -31.86
C ILE A 562 -5.34 17.47 -31.07
N GLU A 563 -5.89 16.71 -30.12
CA GLU A 563 -7.02 17.13 -29.29
C GLU A 563 -6.59 17.48 -27.86
N LEU A 564 -7.29 18.45 -27.28
CA LEU A 564 -7.32 18.61 -25.82
C LEU A 564 -8.24 17.55 -25.22
N VAL A 565 -7.75 16.83 -24.21
CA VAL A 565 -8.49 15.78 -23.53
C VAL A 565 -8.63 16.07 -22.03
N ALA A 566 -9.62 15.46 -21.40
CA ALA A 566 -9.86 15.60 -19.97
C ALA A 566 -9.30 14.37 -19.24
N ASP A 567 -8.47 14.60 -18.23
CA ASP A 567 -7.91 13.54 -17.37
C ASP A 567 -8.11 13.91 -15.89
N VAL A 568 -7.90 12.97 -14.99
CA VAL A 568 -8.10 13.17 -13.55
C VAL A 568 -6.90 13.86 -12.89
N PHE A 569 -7.12 14.37 -11.68
CA PHE A 569 -6.06 14.88 -10.82
C PHE A 569 -5.39 13.73 -10.05
N ASN A 570 -4.09 13.86 -9.80
CA ASN A 570 -3.33 12.97 -8.92
C ASN A 570 -3.53 11.47 -9.19
N ALA A 571 -3.67 11.09 -10.46
CA ALA A 571 -3.77 9.70 -10.85
C ALA A 571 -2.53 8.93 -10.39
N ASP A 572 -2.74 7.95 -9.52
CA ASP A 572 -1.72 6.95 -9.23
C ASP A 572 -1.46 6.13 -10.50
N PRO A 573 -0.20 5.90 -10.89
CA PRO A 573 0.14 5.18 -12.11
C PRO A 573 -0.21 3.69 -12.09
N LEU A 574 -0.45 3.10 -10.91
CA LEU A 574 -0.77 1.67 -10.76
C LEU A 574 -2.28 1.41 -10.78
N TRP A 575 -3.09 2.18 -10.05
CA TRP A 575 -4.54 1.91 -9.89
C TRP A 575 -5.46 3.10 -10.05
N GLY A 576 -4.88 4.27 -10.28
CA GLY A 576 -5.62 5.44 -10.71
C GLY A 576 -6.04 6.38 -9.58
N SER A 577 -7.26 6.90 -9.63
CA SER A 577 -7.75 7.91 -8.69
C SER A 577 -8.77 7.31 -7.72
N LEU A 578 -9.10 8.05 -6.65
CA LEU A 578 -10.18 7.67 -5.73
C LEU A 578 -11.58 7.77 -6.34
N TYR A 579 -11.69 8.18 -7.62
CA TYR A 579 -12.95 8.43 -8.29
C TYR A 579 -12.98 7.95 -9.77
N ASP A 580 -12.26 6.88 -10.09
CA ASP A 580 -12.34 6.23 -11.41
C ASP A 580 -13.65 5.43 -11.57
N TRP A 581 -14.06 5.12 -12.80
CA TRP A 581 -15.19 4.21 -13.04
C TRP A 581 -14.73 2.76 -12.89
N ASN A 582 -14.84 2.21 -11.68
CA ASN A 582 -14.48 0.83 -11.34
C ASN A 582 -15.20 0.39 -10.06
N TYR A 583 -15.30 -0.90 -9.79
CA TYR A 583 -16.01 -1.47 -8.65
C TYR A 583 -15.47 -0.96 -7.30
N HIS A 584 -14.16 -0.76 -7.18
CA HIS A 584 -13.52 -0.45 -5.91
C HIS A 584 -13.74 1.00 -5.48
N THR A 585 -13.68 1.96 -6.40
CA THR A 585 -13.99 3.39 -6.17
C THR A 585 -15.49 3.62 -5.98
N ALA A 586 -16.32 3.00 -6.82
CA ALA A 586 -17.78 3.06 -6.67
C ALA A 586 -18.25 2.38 -5.37
N GLY A 587 -17.66 1.23 -5.04
CA GLY A 587 -17.89 0.53 -3.78
C GLY A 587 -17.44 1.34 -2.57
N LEU A 588 -16.34 2.10 -2.68
CA LEU A 588 -15.91 3.03 -1.63
C LEU A 588 -16.89 4.20 -1.47
N ALA A 589 -17.40 4.79 -2.56
CA ALA A 589 -18.45 5.81 -2.51
C ALA A 589 -19.72 5.25 -1.84
N TRP A 590 -20.13 4.03 -2.20
CA TRP A 590 -21.23 3.32 -1.55
C TRP A 590 -20.96 3.08 -0.05
N ALA A 591 -19.75 2.67 0.34
CA ALA A 591 -19.38 2.46 1.73
C ALA A 591 -19.40 3.76 2.54
N ILE A 592 -18.90 4.86 2.00
CA ILE A 592 -18.95 6.19 2.64
C ILE A 592 -20.40 6.66 2.76
N GLY A 593 -21.24 6.45 1.75
CA GLY A 593 -22.68 6.71 1.85
C GLY A 593 -23.34 5.95 3.01
N ASN A 594 -23.06 4.65 3.14
CA ASN A 594 -23.53 3.83 4.26
C ASN A 594 -22.97 4.29 5.62
N LEU A 595 -21.73 4.80 5.67
CA LEU A 595 -21.17 5.44 6.86
C LEU A 595 -21.97 6.70 7.22
N GLY A 596 -22.38 7.50 6.25
CA GLY A 596 -23.28 8.64 6.43
C GLY A 596 -24.62 8.24 7.03
N GLU A 597 -25.26 7.19 6.50
CA GLU A 597 -26.51 6.65 7.03
C GLU A 597 -26.37 6.17 8.48
N TYR A 598 -25.34 5.35 8.76
CA TYR A 598 -25.14 4.80 10.10
C TYR A 598 -24.74 5.85 11.14
N SER A 599 -23.90 6.81 10.75
CA SER A 599 -23.37 7.82 11.68
C SER A 599 -24.22 9.09 11.79
N GLY A 600 -25.18 9.30 10.90
CA GLY A 600 -25.99 10.51 10.81
C GLY A 600 -25.23 11.75 10.30
N VAL A 601 -24.03 11.57 9.74
CA VAL A 601 -23.18 12.69 9.29
C VAL A 601 -23.41 12.96 7.80
N GLN A 602 -23.96 14.14 7.49
CA GLN A 602 -24.43 14.50 6.16
C GLN A 602 -23.33 14.52 5.08
N LYS A 603 -22.12 15.03 5.38
CA LYS A 603 -21.02 15.14 4.40
C LYS A 603 -20.66 13.81 3.70
N TYR A 604 -20.86 12.67 4.37
CA TYR A 604 -20.59 11.35 3.79
C TYR A 604 -21.69 10.93 2.81
N LYS A 605 -22.94 11.32 3.07
CA LYS A 605 -24.04 11.15 2.11
C LYS A 605 -23.81 12.07 0.90
N ASP A 606 -23.43 13.32 1.14
CA ASP A 606 -23.15 14.28 0.08
C ASP A 606 -22.05 13.77 -0.88
N TYR A 607 -20.97 13.17 -0.35
CA TYR A 607 -19.92 12.56 -1.16
C TYR A 607 -20.43 11.47 -2.13
N LEU A 608 -21.37 10.62 -1.69
CA LEU A 608 -22.00 9.63 -2.57
C LEU A 608 -22.72 10.31 -3.74
N HIS A 609 -23.48 11.37 -3.47
CA HIS A 609 -24.20 12.11 -4.49
C HIS A 609 -23.26 12.87 -5.44
N GLU A 610 -22.21 13.49 -4.90
CA GLU A 610 -21.18 14.17 -5.70
C GLU A 610 -20.47 13.19 -6.64
N TYR A 611 -20.09 12.00 -6.15
CA TYR A 611 -19.49 10.95 -6.96
C TYR A 611 -20.42 10.50 -8.10
N CYS A 612 -21.67 10.17 -7.77
CA CYS A 612 -22.64 9.73 -8.76
C CYS A 612 -22.96 10.83 -9.79
N GLY A 613 -23.15 12.07 -9.34
CA GLY A 613 -23.37 13.23 -10.19
C GLY A 613 -22.21 13.46 -11.15
N PHE A 614 -20.97 13.46 -10.64
CA PHE A 614 -19.77 13.58 -11.46
C PHE A 614 -19.71 12.53 -12.57
N MET A 615 -20.01 11.26 -12.25
CA MET A 615 -20.01 10.19 -13.23
C MET A 615 -21.08 10.38 -14.32
N LEU A 616 -22.28 10.83 -13.96
CA LEU A 616 -23.33 11.13 -14.95
C LEU A 616 -22.93 12.33 -15.83
N ASP A 617 -22.36 13.37 -15.25
CA ASP A 617 -21.93 14.58 -15.95
C ASP A 617 -20.85 14.30 -16.99
N ILE A 618 -19.88 13.44 -16.68
CA ILE A 618 -18.78 13.13 -17.63
C ILE A 618 -19.18 12.09 -18.69
N LYS A 619 -20.25 11.31 -18.47
CA LYS A 619 -20.63 10.18 -19.33
C LYS A 619 -20.80 10.57 -20.82
N PRO A 620 -21.43 11.71 -21.19
CA PRO A 620 -21.51 12.15 -22.58
C PRO A 620 -20.15 12.52 -23.19
N TYR A 621 -19.26 13.13 -22.41
CA TYR A 621 -17.90 13.42 -22.86
C TYR A 621 -17.12 12.14 -23.11
N VAL A 622 -17.22 11.16 -22.22
CA VAL A 622 -16.57 9.85 -22.38
C VAL A 622 -17.08 9.11 -23.62
N PHE A 623 -18.37 9.22 -23.94
CA PHE A 623 -18.92 8.70 -25.20
C PHE A 623 -18.24 9.34 -26.41
N TYR A 624 -18.13 10.67 -26.41
CA TYR A 624 -17.46 11.42 -27.47
C TYR A 624 -15.97 11.02 -27.59
N GLU A 625 -15.28 10.90 -26.46
CA GLU A 625 -13.88 10.49 -26.40
C GLU A 625 -13.69 9.08 -27.01
N LYS A 626 -14.48 8.10 -26.56
CA LYS A 626 -14.40 6.71 -27.02
C LYS A 626 -14.76 6.57 -28.51
N TYR A 627 -15.92 7.06 -28.92
CA TYR A 627 -16.50 6.75 -30.24
C TYR A 627 -16.26 7.80 -31.32
N LYS A 628 -15.98 9.06 -30.94
CA LYS A 628 -15.75 10.15 -31.92
C LYS A 628 -14.28 10.55 -32.01
N MET A 629 -13.53 10.49 -30.91
CA MET A 629 -12.07 10.67 -30.94
C MET A 629 -11.31 9.34 -31.09
N ASN A 630 -12.00 8.20 -31.12
CA ASN A 630 -11.42 6.85 -31.25
C ASN A 630 -10.45 6.47 -30.10
N ARG A 631 -10.67 7.00 -28.90
CA ARG A 631 -9.83 6.72 -27.73
C ARG A 631 -10.42 5.56 -26.93
N LEU A 632 -10.30 4.37 -27.51
CA LEU A 632 -10.97 3.15 -27.04
C LEU A 632 -10.54 2.70 -25.64
N THR A 633 -9.31 3.05 -25.25
CA THR A 633 -8.69 2.68 -23.96
C THR A 633 -8.55 3.88 -23.02
N SER A 634 -9.32 4.95 -23.22
CA SER A 634 -9.29 6.08 -22.30
C SER A 634 -9.75 5.67 -20.90
N ARG A 635 -9.36 6.45 -19.88
CA ARG A 635 -9.55 6.10 -18.47
C ARG A 635 -10.98 5.69 -18.10
N PHE A 636 -11.95 6.46 -18.59
CA PHE A 636 -13.38 6.24 -18.31
C PHE A 636 -14.09 5.46 -19.43
N SER A 637 -13.39 5.05 -20.50
CA SER A 637 -13.99 4.37 -21.66
C SER A 637 -14.86 3.16 -21.31
N ARG A 638 -14.56 2.49 -20.20
CA ARG A 638 -15.31 1.34 -19.67
C ARG A 638 -16.71 1.69 -19.13
N MET A 639 -17.08 2.97 -19.04
CA MET A 639 -18.46 3.41 -18.76
C MET A 639 -19.46 3.06 -19.86
N TRP A 640 -18.97 2.69 -21.05
CA TRP A 640 -19.76 2.37 -22.23
C TRP A 640 -19.39 1.01 -22.80
N ASN A 641 -20.39 0.16 -23.05
CA ASN A 641 -20.29 -1.11 -23.76
C ASN A 641 -19.22 -2.08 -23.22
N THR A 642 -19.07 -2.15 -21.89
CA THR A 642 -18.19 -3.12 -21.22
C THR A 642 -18.94 -4.40 -20.85
N GLN A 643 -18.28 -5.54 -21.01
CA GLN A 643 -18.87 -6.86 -20.70
C GLN A 643 -18.45 -7.42 -19.32
N LEU A 644 -17.62 -6.68 -18.59
CA LEU A 644 -17.07 -7.13 -17.31
C LEU A 644 -17.85 -6.51 -16.14
N LEU A 645 -18.27 -7.35 -15.18
CA LEU A 645 -19.03 -6.94 -13.99
C LEU A 645 -18.30 -5.87 -13.15
N ASP A 646 -16.96 -5.92 -13.12
CA ASP A 646 -16.08 -4.93 -12.48
C ASP A 646 -16.32 -3.49 -13.00
N PHE A 647 -16.83 -3.35 -14.23
CA PHE A 647 -17.09 -2.07 -14.90
C PHE A 647 -18.56 -1.84 -15.26
N SER A 648 -19.47 -2.77 -14.95
CA SER A 648 -20.90 -2.64 -15.24
C SER A 648 -21.73 -2.66 -13.95
N ALA A 649 -22.04 -3.84 -13.42
CA ALA A 649 -22.92 -4.02 -12.27
C ALA A 649 -22.35 -3.41 -10.98
N ALA A 650 -21.07 -3.68 -10.68
CA ALA A 650 -20.48 -3.22 -9.43
C ALA A 650 -20.34 -1.69 -9.34
N PRO A 651 -19.91 -0.97 -10.39
CA PRO A 651 -19.91 0.49 -10.37
C PRO A 651 -21.30 1.12 -10.33
N ALA A 652 -22.34 0.41 -10.76
CA ALA A 652 -23.73 0.88 -10.71
C ALA A 652 -24.36 0.76 -9.31
N LEU A 653 -23.76 0.01 -8.39
CA LEU A 653 -24.22 -0.15 -7.00
C LEU A 653 -24.59 1.17 -6.28
N PRO A 654 -23.71 2.19 -6.21
CA PRO A 654 -24.04 3.44 -5.54
C PRO A 654 -25.25 4.16 -6.13
N PHE A 655 -25.55 3.96 -7.43
CA PHE A 655 -26.68 4.58 -8.11
C PHE A 655 -28.01 3.92 -7.74
N VAL A 656 -28.05 2.58 -7.74
CA VAL A 656 -29.26 1.84 -7.28
C VAL A 656 -29.50 2.11 -5.81
N TYR A 657 -28.43 2.08 -5.00
CA TYR A 657 -28.51 2.37 -3.58
C TYR A 657 -29.10 3.77 -3.35
N ALA A 658 -28.58 4.80 -4.01
CA ALA A 658 -29.10 6.16 -3.91
C ALA A 658 -30.59 6.24 -4.32
N LEU A 659 -31.00 5.58 -5.40
CA LEU A 659 -32.42 5.52 -5.83
C LEU A 659 -33.35 4.89 -4.78
N VAL A 660 -32.84 3.91 -4.03
CA VAL A 660 -33.59 3.19 -3.00
C VAL A 660 -33.65 3.99 -1.69
N THR A 661 -32.55 4.64 -1.31
CA THR A 661 -32.42 5.27 0.01
C THR A 661 -32.76 6.76 0.04
N ASP A 662 -32.67 7.47 -1.08
CA ASP A 662 -32.90 8.91 -1.14
C ASP A 662 -34.11 9.28 -2.01
N THR A 663 -35.08 9.94 -1.38
CA THR A 663 -36.31 10.39 -2.03
C THR A 663 -36.19 11.76 -2.70
N GLN A 664 -35.10 12.50 -2.46
CA GLN A 664 -34.87 13.88 -2.92
C GLN A 664 -33.78 13.98 -3.98
N LEU A 665 -33.41 12.87 -4.62
CA LEU A 665 -32.38 12.85 -5.66
C LEU A 665 -32.64 13.86 -6.79
N THR A 666 -31.68 14.75 -7.00
CA THR A 666 -31.59 15.55 -8.21
C THR A 666 -31.26 14.64 -9.40
N ASN A 667 -31.75 15.00 -10.59
CA ASN A 667 -31.49 14.25 -11.84
C ASN A 667 -31.89 12.75 -11.83
N LYS A 668 -32.92 12.39 -11.05
CA LYS A 668 -33.40 11.01 -10.91
C LYS A 668 -33.57 10.24 -12.23
N ALA A 669 -33.95 10.90 -13.33
CA ALA A 669 -34.13 10.26 -14.64
C ALA A 669 -32.83 9.63 -15.18
N GLU A 670 -31.68 10.26 -14.95
CA GLU A 670 -30.36 9.78 -15.41
C GLU A 670 -29.91 8.56 -14.59
N TYR A 671 -30.13 8.58 -13.27
CA TYR A 671 -29.93 7.43 -12.40
C TYR A 671 -30.78 6.24 -12.87
N VAL A 672 -32.08 6.46 -13.09
CA VAL A 672 -33.02 5.42 -13.57
C VAL A 672 -32.56 4.83 -14.90
N THR A 673 -32.11 5.68 -15.83
CA THR A 673 -31.62 5.21 -17.15
C THR A 673 -30.39 4.32 -17.00
N LEU A 674 -29.40 4.72 -16.20
CA LEU A 674 -28.21 3.93 -15.94
C LEU A 674 -28.54 2.59 -15.25
N VAL A 675 -29.37 2.65 -14.21
CA VAL A 675 -29.72 1.49 -13.38
C VAL A 675 -30.54 0.47 -14.18
N ASN A 676 -31.56 0.92 -14.91
CA ASN A 676 -32.38 0.02 -15.72
C ASN A 676 -31.55 -0.62 -16.84
N GLY A 677 -30.73 0.16 -17.55
CA GLY A 677 -29.85 -0.39 -18.59
C GLY A 677 -28.85 -1.41 -18.05
N THR A 678 -28.31 -1.18 -16.84
CA THR A 678 -27.41 -2.15 -16.19
C THR A 678 -28.16 -3.40 -15.72
N GLY A 679 -29.40 -3.23 -15.23
CA GLY A 679 -30.32 -4.31 -14.88
C GLY A 679 -30.72 -5.19 -16.06
N GLU A 680 -31.01 -4.58 -17.21
CA GLU A 680 -31.28 -5.30 -18.46
C GLU A 680 -30.05 -6.09 -18.92
N TYR A 681 -28.87 -5.46 -18.88
CA TYR A 681 -27.61 -6.10 -19.24
C TYR A 681 -27.31 -7.33 -18.37
N ILE A 682 -27.38 -7.22 -17.04
CA ILE A 682 -27.01 -8.35 -16.14
C ILE A 682 -27.97 -9.54 -16.28
N VAL A 683 -29.23 -9.28 -16.65
CA VAL A 683 -30.25 -10.33 -16.82
C VAL A 683 -30.13 -10.99 -18.19
N ASN A 684 -29.94 -10.22 -19.27
CA ASN A 684 -30.09 -10.72 -20.64
C ASN A 684 -28.78 -10.92 -21.39
N ASP A 685 -27.74 -10.14 -21.08
CA ASP A 685 -26.53 -10.03 -21.93
C ASP A 685 -25.25 -10.50 -21.24
N GLN A 686 -25.15 -10.33 -19.92
CA GLN A 686 -23.97 -10.78 -19.16
C GLN A 686 -23.73 -12.27 -19.37
N LEU A 687 -22.48 -12.61 -19.72
CA LEU A 687 -22.09 -14.00 -19.93
C LEU A 687 -22.39 -14.84 -18.68
N ARG A 688 -23.08 -15.96 -18.90
CA ARG A 688 -23.39 -16.96 -17.89
C ARG A 688 -23.05 -18.36 -18.40
N LEU A 689 -22.72 -19.26 -17.47
CA LEU A 689 -22.71 -20.70 -17.74
C LEU A 689 -24.12 -21.18 -18.14
N PRO A 690 -24.26 -22.35 -18.78
CA PRO A 690 -25.58 -22.90 -19.14
C PRO A 690 -26.55 -23.08 -17.96
N ASP A 691 -26.03 -23.22 -16.74
CA ASP A 691 -26.84 -23.30 -15.53
C ASP A 691 -27.25 -21.92 -14.97
N GLY A 692 -26.85 -20.82 -15.61
CA GLY A 692 -27.16 -19.44 -15.22
C GLY A 692 -26.14 -18.77 -14.30
N THR A 693 -25.02 -19.42 -13.96
CA THR A 693 -23.95 -18.83 -13.14
C THR A 693 -23.23 -17.71 -13.90
N LEU A 694 -23.07 -16.52 -13.31
CA LEU A 694 -22.31 -15.41 -13.89
C LEU A 694 -20.87 -15.85 -14.21
N ALA A 695 -20.36 -15.50 -15.40
CA ALA A 695 -19.06 -15.98 -15.88
C ALA A 695 -18.28 -14.91 -16.66
N ARG A 696 -16.99 -15.20 -16.90
CA ARG A 696 -16.04 -14.37 -17.64
C ARG A 696 -15.66 -14.96 -18.99
N GLU A 697 -15.22 -14.09 -19.89
CA GLU A 697 -14.56 -14.48 -21.15
C GLU A 697 -13.06 -14.70 -20.97
N THR A 698 -12.47 -14.14 -19.91
CA THR A 698 -11.03 -14.18 -19.67
C THR A 698 -10.66 -14.90 -18.35
N PRO A 699 -9.53 -15.65 -18.31
CA PRO A 699 -8.60 -15.93 -19.41
C PRO A 699 -9.17 -16.83 -20.52
N LYS A 700 -10.26 -17.55 -20.24
CA LYS A 700 -11.02 -18.36 -21.20
C LYS A 700 -12.52 -18.19 -20.97
N LYS A 701 -13.30 -18.38 -22.02
CA LYS A 701 -14.77 -18.33 -21.95
C LYS A 701 -15.27 -19.32 -20.92
N TYR A 702 -16.27 -18.91 -20.13
CA TYR A 702 -16.84 -19.71 -19.05
C TYR A 702 -15.86 -19.97 -17.89
N THR A 703 -15.07 -18.94 -17.55
CA THR A 703 -14.31 -18.93 -16.29
C THR A 703 -15.14 -18.30 -15.17
N LEU A 704 -15.08 -18.85 -13.96
CA LEU A 704 -15.70 -18.27 -12.77
C LEU A 704 -14.63 -17.72 -11.83
N TRP A 705 -14.78 -16.48 -11.35
CA TRP A 705 -13.94 -15.92 -10.29
C TRP A 705 -14.79 -15.68 -9.05
N VAL A 706 -14.27 -16.00 -7.87
CA VAL A 706 -15.00 -15.74 -6.61
C VAL A 706 -15.35 -14.25 -6.47
N ASP A 707 -14.51 -13.38 -7.02
CA ASP A 707 -14.71 -11.93 -7.13
C ASP A 707 -16.07 -11.56 -7.75
N ASP A 708 -16.54 -12.30 -8.78
CA ASP A 708 -17.82 -12.04 -9.46
C ASP A 708 -19.03 -12.25 -8.56
N MET A 709 -18.87 -13.00 -7.47
CA MET A 709 -19.89 -13.06 -6.42
C MET A 709 -20.13 -11.66 -5.85
N PHE A 710 -19.08 -10.89 -5.55
CA PHE A 710 -19.24 -9.49 -5.11
C PHE A 710 -19.58 -8.55 -6.27
N MET A 711 -19.07 -8.78 -7.48
CA MET A 711 -19.34 -7.85 -8.58
C MET A 711 -20.80 -7.88 -9.06
N GLY A 712 -21.47 -9.03 -8.97
CA GLY A 712 -22.85 -9.20 -9.43
C GLY A 712 -23.91 -9.25 -8.31
N ILE A 713 -23.68 -10.03 -7.24
CA ILE A 713 -24.74 -10.38 -6.28
C ILE A 713 -25.27 -9.18 -5.50
N PRO A 714 -24.44 -8.29 -4.92
CA PRO A 714 -24.92 -7.07 -4.28
C PRO A 714 -25.78 -6.22 -5.21
N PHE A 715 -25.46 -6.17 -6.52
CA PHE A 715 -26.23 -5.37 -7.47
C PHE A 715 -27.62 -5.98 -7.70
N LEU A 716 -27.69 -7.30 -7.89
CA LEU A 716 -28.98 -8.03 -7.95
C LEU A 716 -29.81 -7.78 -6.68
N LEU A 717 -29.20 -7.77 -5.51
CA LEU A 717 -29.90 -7.49 -4.26
C LEU A 717 -30.43 -6.05 -4.19
N GLN A 718 -29.65 -5.05 -4.59
CA GLN A 718 -30.15 -3.68 -4.67
C GLN A 718 -31.27 -3.54 -5.72
N MET A 719 -31.17 -4.22 -6.86
CA MET A 719 -32.25 -4.28 -7.85
C MET A 719 -33.52 -4.91 -7.29
N SER A 720 -33.41 -5.89 -6.38
CA SER A 720 -34.58 -6.44 -5.68
C SER A 720 -35.29 -5.42 -4.79
N GLN A 721 -34.55 -4.45 -4.22
CA GLN A 721 -35.13 -3.36 -3.42
C GLN A 721 -35.74 -2.27 -4.30
N TYR A 722 -35.17 -2.07 -5.49
CA TYR A 722 -35.63 -1.10 -6.47
C TYR A 722 -36.81 -1.60 -7.33
N ALA A 723 -37.02 -2.92 -7.39
CA ALA A 723 -38.03 -3.56 -8.23
C ALA A 723 -39.45 -2.99 -8.02
N ALA A 724 -40.16 -2.74 -9.12
CA ALA A 724 -41.51 -2.18 -9.10
C ALA A 724 -42.58 -3.21 -8.73
N THR A 725 -42.31 -4.50 -8.98
CA THR A 725 -43.25 -5.60 -8.72
C THR A 725 -42.63 -6.67 -7.83
N GLU A 726 -43.47 -7.37 -7.06
CA GLU A 726 -43.01 -8.50 -6.25
C GLU A 726 -42.44 -9.64 -7.11
N LYS A 727 -42.93 -9.82 -8.35
CA LYS A 727 -42.39 -10.82 -9.28
C LYS A 727 -40.93 -10.51 -9.66
N GLU A 728 -40.65 -9.27 -10.04
CA GLU A 728 -39.28 -8.83 -10.35
C GLU A 728 -38.39 -8.91 -9.12
N ARG A 729 -38.89 -8.45 -7.97
CA ARG A 729 -38.19 -8.56 -6.69
C ARG A 729 -37.78 -10.00 -6.38
N GLN A 730 -38.70 -10.96 -6.53
CA GLN A 730 -38.40 -12.38 -6.32
C GLN A 730 -37.39 -12.91 -7.35
N ALA A 731 -37.52 -12.55 -8.63
CA ALA A 731 -36.56 -12.97 -9.65
C ALA A 731 -35.12 -12.54 -9.34
N PHE A 732 -34.92 -11.30 -8.87
CA PHE A 732 -33.61 -10.83 -8.45
C PHE A 732 -33.09 -11.51 -7.18
N LEU A 733 -33.95 -11.76 -6.19
CA LEU A 733 -33.59 -12.51 -4.98
C LEU A 733 -33.21 -13.96 -5.30
N ASP A 734 -33.97 -14.61 -6.18
CA ASP A 734 -33.71 -15.97 -6.64
C ASP A 734 -32.39 -16.06 -7.40
N ASP A 735 -32.13 -15.13 -8.34
CA ASP A 735 -30.85 -15.12 -9.07
C ASP A 735 -29.68 -14.92 -8.09
N ALA A 736 -29.74 -13.92 -7.22
CA ALA A 736 -28.72 -13.66 -6.20
C ALA A 736 -28.45 -14.88 -5.30
N ALA A 737 -29.50 -15.56 -4.83
CA ALA A 737 -29.39 -16.76 -4.00
C ALA A 737 -28.77 -17.95 -4.77
N ASN A 738 -29.18 -18.15 -6.02
CA ASN A 738 -28.63 -19.20 -6.88
C ASN A 738 -27.16 -18.95 -7.24
N GLN A 739 -26.73 -17.70 -7.44
CA GLN A 739 -25.32 -17.39 -7.67
C GLN A 739 -24.47 -17.88 -6.50
N VAL A 740 -24.83 -17.62 -5.23
CA VAL A 740 -24.05 -18.09 -4.07
C VAL A 740 -23.88 -19.61 -4.10
N ILE A 741 -24.96 -20.36 -4.37
CA ILE A 741 -24.93 -21.82 -4.39
C ILE A 741 -24.08 -22.34 -5.55
N ARG A 742 -24.28 -21.82 -6.77
CA ARG A 742 -23.63 -22.35 -7.97
C ARG A 742 -22.14 -21.99 -8.07
N PHE A 743 -21.74 -20.84 -7.55
CA PHE A 743 -20.32 -20.53 -7.34
C PHE A 743 -19.73 -21.46 -6.28
N HIS A 744 -20.46 -21.70 -5.19
CA HIS A 744 -20.02 -22.60 -4.12
C HIS A 744 -19.76 -24.02 -4.63
N ASP A 745 -20.67 -24.58 -5.42
CA ASP A 745 -20.57 -25.94 -5.95
C ASP A 745 -19.30 -26.18 -6.80
N ARG A 746 -18.65 -25.12 -7.32
CA ARG A 746 -17.49 -25.21 -8.22
C ARG A 746 -16.18 -24.76 -7.61
N LEU A 747 -16.20 -23.68 -6.83
CA LEU A 747 -14.99 -23.03 -6.33
C LEU A 747 -14.61 -23.50 -4.92
N TYR A 748 -15.54 -24.12 -4.19
CA TYR A 748 -15.34 -24.47 -2.79
C TYR A 748 -14.49 -25.73 -2.60
N ASP A 749 -13.50 -25.62 -1.73
CA ASP A 749 -12.76 -26.75 -1.18
C ASP A 749 -13.34 -27.10 0.20
N SER A 750 -13.99 -28.26 0.29
CA SER A 750 -14.60 -28.75 1.53
C SER A 750 -13.60 -29.31 2.55
N GLU A 751 -12.36 -29.60 2.15
CA GLU A 751 -11.31 -30.03 3.08
C GLU A 751 -10.78 -28.84 3.91
N ARG A 752 -10.65 -27.68 3.26
CA ARG A 752 -10.17 -26.43 3.88
C ARG A 752 -11.28 -25.49 4.32
N ASN A 753 -12.49 -25.70 3.82
CA ASN A 753 -13.60 -24.77 3.92
C ASN A 753 -13.29 -23.38 3.32
N LEU A 754 -12.55 -23.32 2.21
CA LEU A 754 -12.14 -22.08 1.52
C LEU A 754 -12.49 -22.15 0.03
N TYR A 755 -12.47 -21.01 -0.66
CA TYR A 755 -12.61 -20.97 -2.12
C TYR A 755 -11.25 -20.92 -2.81
N HIS A 756 -11.10 -21.71 -3.88
CA HIS A 756 -10.09 -21.44 -4.92
C HIS A 756 -10.44 -20.12 -5.62
N HIS A 757 -9.44 -19.33 -6.02
CA HIS A 757 -9.68 -18.00 -6.61
C HIS A 757 -10.55 -18.05 -7.88
N ALA A 758 -10.28 -18.99 -8.79
CA ALA A 758 -11.07 -19.16 -10.01
C ALA A 758 -11.23 -20.63 -10.39
N TRP A 759 -12.18 -20.89 -11.29
CA TRP A 759 -12.49 -22.19 -11.86
C TRP A 759 -12.61 -22.06 -13.37
N PHE A 760 -11.97 -22.97 -14.11
CA PHE A 760 -11.94 -22.97 -15.57
C PHE A 760 -12.83 -24.08 -16.12
N SER A 761 -13.78 -23.75 -16.99
CA SER A 761 -14.67 -24.77 -17.59
C SER A 761 -13.95 -25.81 -18.45
N GLU A 762 -12.90 -25.40 -19.17
CA GLU A 762 -12.10 -26.29 -20.03
C GLU A 762 -11.18 -27.21 -19.21
N ASN A 763 -10.84 -26.83 -17.97
CA ASN A 763 -9.97 -27.60 -17.08
C ASN A 763 -10.44 -27.50 -15.62
N PRO A 764 -11.58 -28.16 -15.29
CA PRO A 764 -12.25 -27.99 -14.00
C PRO A 764 -11.46 -28.57 -12.80
N ASP A 765 -10.46 -29.41 -13.06
CA ASP A 765 -9.61 -30.00 -12.02
C ASP A 765 -8.50 -29.04 -11.54
N THR A 766 -8.28 -27.93 -12.26
CA THR A 766 -7.26 -26.94 -11.89
C THR A 766 -7.59 -26.28 -10.55
N LYS A 767 -6.68 -26.41 -9.59
CA LYS A 767 -6.84 -25.82 -8.25
C LYS A 767 -6.02 -24.54 -8.12
N LEU A 768 -6.69 -23.40 -8.05
CA LEU A 768 -6.03 -22.10 -7.88
C LEU A 768 -5.76 -21.77 -6.40
N PRO A 769 -4.80 -20.88 -6.09
CA PRO A 769 -4.48 -20.54 -4.71
C PRO A 769 -5.66 -19.90 -3.95
N TYR A 770 -5.72 -20.11 -2.62
CA TYR A 770 -6.75 -19.54 -1.74
C TYR A 770 -6.42 -18.07 -1.42
N TRP A 771 -6.62 -17.21 -2.40
CA TRP A 771 -6.32 -15.79 -2.27
C TRP A 771 -7.28 -15.11 -1.28
N SER A 772 -6.70 -14.33 -0.36
CA SER A 772 -7.37 -13.65 0.75
C SER A 772 -8.54 -12.79 0.28
N ARG A 773 -8.31 -11.81 -0.60
CA ARG A 773 -9.36 -10.88 -1.03
C ARG A 773 -10.47 -11.55 -1.84
N ALA A 774 -10.17 -12.50 -2.73
CA ALA A 774 -11.20 -13.29 -3.42
C ALA A 774 -12.11 -14.04 -2.43
N ASN A 775 -11.52 -14.72 -1.42
CA ASN A 775 -12.32 -15.33 -0.36
C ASN A 775 -13.14 -14.29 0.41
N GLY A 776 -12.60 -13.09 0.62
CA GLY A 776 -13.30 -11.93 1.15
C GLY A 776 -14.56 -11.61 0.33
N TRP A 777 -14.44 -11.44 -0.98
CA TRP A 777 -15.57 -11.16 -1.86
C TRP A 777 -16.64 -12.25 -1.83
N GLY A 778 -16.23 -13.52 -1.79
CA GLY A 778 -17.16 -14.64 -1.65
C GLY A 778 -17.97 -14.60 -0.35
N ILE A 779 -17.31 -14.39 0.80
CA ILE A 779 -18.01 -14.33 2.09
C ILE A 779 -18.86 -13.06 2.22
N TRP A 780 -18.41 -11.94 1.64
CA TRP A 780 -19.18 -10.70 1.59
C TRP A 780 -20.51 -10.97 0.88
N ALA A 781 -20.45 -11.48 -0.35
CA ALA A 781 -21.64 -11.70 -1.17
C ALA A 781 -22.64 -12.66 -0.50
N ALA A 782 -22.15 -13.76 0.11
CA ALA A 782 -23.02 -14.65 0.88
C ALA A 782 -23.68 -13.94 2.07
N SER A 783 -22.96 -13.06 2.76
CA SER A 783 -23.49 -12.27 3.87
C SER A 783 -24.53 -11.23 3.43
N GLU A 784 -24.37 -10.63 2.25
CA GLU A 784 -25.36 -9.70 1.67
C GLU A 784 -26.65 -10.43 1.33
N VAL A 785 -26.58 -11.61 0.70
CA VAL A 785 -27.79 -12.41 0.45
C VAL A 785 -28.52 -12.73 1.75
N LEU A 786 -27.79 -13.05 2.83
CA LEU A 786 -28.42 -13.31 4.13
C LEU A 786 -29.07 -12.07 4.78
N LEU A 787 -28.64 -10.85 4.45
CA LEU A 787 -29.28 -9.60 4.91
C LEU A 787 -30.65 -9.39 4.23
N TYR A 788 -30.73 -9.64 2.93
CA TYR A 788 -31.89 -9.26 2.11
C TYR A 788 -32.85 -10.41 1.80
N LEU A 789 -32.37 -11.66 1.78
CA LEU A 789 -33.18 -12.83 1.45
C LEU A 789 -34.13 -13.18 2.62
N PRO A 790 -35.45 -13.33 2.36
CA PRO A 790 -36.39 -13.69 3.42
C PRO A 790 -36.01 -15.01 4.11
N ARG A 791 -36.09 -15.07 5.44
CA ARG A 791 -35.75 -16.29 6.22
C ARG A 791 -36.59 -17.53 5.85
N LYS A 792 -37.79 -17.32 5.29
CA LYS A 792 -38.70 -18.38 4.81
C LYS A 792 -38.36 -18.86 3.40
N HIS A 793 -37.45 -18.20 2.69
CA HIS A 793 -37.00 -18.58 1.36
C HIS A 793 -36.35 -19.97 1.39
N GLY A 794 -36.65 -20.81 0.38
CA GLY A 794 -36.20 -22.20 0.35
C GLY A 794 -34.67 -22.36 0.43
N LEU A 795 -33.94 -21.42 -0.16
CA LEU A 795 -32.47 -21.43 -0.22
C LEU A 795 -31.77 -20.82 1.01
N TYR A 796 -32.51 -20.14 1.90
CA TYR A 796 -31.91 -19.38 3.01
C TYR A 796 -31.05 -20.26 3.93
N ARG A 797 -31.54 -21.45 4.29
CA ARG A 797 -30.82 -22.36 5.20
C ARG A 797 -29.54 -22.92 4.57
N GLN A 798 -29.58 -23.21 3.28
CA GLN A 798 -28.42 -23.70 2.54
C GLN A 798 -27.32 -22.62 2.49
N ILE A 799 -27.69 -21.38 2.15
CA ILE A 799 -26.77 -20.25 2.10
C ILE A 799 -26.19 -19.93 3.48
N LEU A 800 -27.02 -19.99 4.54
CA LEU A 800 -26.55 -19.84 5.91
C LEU A 800 -25.54 -20.93 6.29
N SER A 801 -25.74 -22.17 5.83
CA SER A 801 -24.78 -23.24 6.03
C SER A 801 -23.47 -23.00 5.27
N ILE A 802 -23.54 -22.51 4.03
CA ILE A 802 -22.36 -22.15 3.22
C ILE A 802 -21.55 -21.07 3.94
N TYR A 803 -22.21 -19.98 4.34
CA TYR A 803 -21.61 -18.89 5.09
C TYR A 803 -20.91 -19.40 6.36
N ARG A 804 -21.59 -20.21 7.18
CA ARG A 804 -21.01 -20.75 8.44
C ARG A 804 -19.76 -21.59 8.20
N LYS A 805 -19.81 -22.53 7.24
CA LYS A 805 -18.65 -23.37 6.93
C LYS A 805 -17.48 -22.52 6.43
N HIS A 806 -17.73 -21.52 5.59
CA HIS A 806 -16.68 -20.63 5.10
C HIS A 806 -16.08 -19.78 6.22
N ILE A 807 -16.89 -19.26 7.16
CA ILE A 807 -16.39 -18.61 8.38
C ILE A 807 -15.48 -19.56 9.17
N ASP A 808 -15.85 -20.84 9.32
CA ASP A 808 -15.01 -21.84 10.02
C ASP A 808 -13.65 -22.07 9.35
N GLY A 809 -13.59 -22.01 8.01
CA GLY A 809 -12.34 -22.08 7.26
C GLY A 809 -11.50 -20.81 7.43
N ILE A 810 -12.14 -19.65 7.29
CA ILE A 810 -11.51 -18.33 7.43
C ILE A 810 -10.84 -18.21 8.79
N VAL A 811 -11.56 -18.37 9.90
CA VAL A 811 -11.02 -18.08 11.25
C VAL A 811 -9.81 -18.95 11.63
N LYS A 812 -9.66 -20.14 11.04
CA LYS A 812 -8.48 -21.00 11.22
C LYS A 812 -7.20 -20.42 10.59
N CYS A 813 -7.35 -19.54 9.61
CA CYS A 813 -6.26 -18.91 8.86
C CYS A 813 -5.80 -17.59 9.51
N GLN A 814 -6.50 -17.08 10.53
CA GLN A 814 -6.15 -15.83 11.18
C GLN A 814 -4.83 -15.95 11.93
N ASN A 815 -3.91 -15.00 11.73
CA ASN A 815 -2.69 -14.94 12.53
C ASN A 815 -3.04 -14.63 13.99
N LYS A 816 -2.73 -15.56 14.89
CA LYS A 816 -3.09 -15.47 16.31
C LYS A 816 -2.41 -14.31 17.04
N LEU A 817 -1.24 -13.85 16.56
CA LEU A 817 -0.46 -12.78 17.18
C LEU A 817 -0.85 -11.41 16.65
N THR A 818 -1.06 -11.29 15.34
CA THR A 818 -1.25 -9.99 14.68
C THR A 818 -2.69 -9.70 14.31
N GLY A 819 -3.60 -10.67 14.36
CA GLY A 819 -5.01 -10.53 13.95
C GLY A 819 -5.25 -10.45 12.44
N PHE A 820 -4.23 -10.12 11.65
CA PHE A 820 -4.26 -10.16 10.18
C PHE A 820 -4.44 -11.55 9.59
N TYR A 821 -4.98 -11.60 8.38
CA TYR A 821 -4.96 -12.77 7.51
C TYR A 821 -3.81 -12.66 6.49
N PRO A 822 -3.18 -13.79 6.12
CA PRO A 822 -2.15 -13.83 5.09
C PRO A 822 -2.76 -13.70 3.67
N ASN A 823 -2.03 -13.15 2.70
CA ASN A 823 -2.51 -12.97 1.32
C ASN A 823 -2.90 -14.30 0.65
N LEU A 824 -2.18 -15.38 0.96
CA LEU A 824 -2.59 -16.76 0.67
C LEU A 824 -3.02 -17.41 1.99
N LEU A 825 -4.31 -17.75 2.12
CA LEU A 825 -4.92 -18.17 3.38
C LEU A 825 -4.32 -19.46 3.95
N ASP A 826 -3.88 -20.37 3.08
CA ASP A 826 -3.22 -21.63 3.42
C ASP A 826 -1.70 -21.50 3.63
N GLU A 827 -1.13 -20.30 3.50
CA GLU A 827 0.29 -20.03 3.68
C GLU A 827 0.54 -18.87 4.66
N PRO A 828 0.71 -19.18 5.96
CA PRO A 828 1.00 -18.18 7.00
C PRO A 828 2.28 -17.36 6.74
N GLY A 829 3.18 -17.84 5.89
CA GLY A 829 4.41 -17.14 5.48
C GLY A 829 4.23 -16.09 4.38
N SER A 830 3.07 -16.05 3.71
CA SER A 830 2.76 -14.96 2.78
C SER A 830 2.51 -13.63 3.53
N PHE A 831 2.60 -12.50 2.83
CA PHE A 831 2.50 -11.20 3.51
C PHE A 831 1.10 -10.97 4.11
N LYS A 832 1.02 -10.20 5.20
CA LYS A 832 -0.25 -9.81 5.83
C LYS A 832 -1.06 -8.94 4.87
N GLU A 833 -2.37 -9.16 4.80
CA GLU A 833 -3.18 -8.55 3.74
C GLU A 833 -4.37 -7.78 4.34
N THR A 834 -4.37 -6.46 4.19
CA THR A 834 -5.33 -5.56 4.85
C THR A 834 -6.76 -5.69 4.32
N SER A 835 -6.96 -5.85 3.00
CA SER A 835 -8.31 -5.81 2.41
C SER A 835 -9.15 -7.04 2.76
N GLY A 836 -8.61 -8.25 2.62
CA GLY A 836 -9.26 -9.48 3.05
C GLY A 836 -9.47 -9.50 4.56
N THR A 837 -8.50 -9.05 5.36
CA THR A 837 -8.69 -8.88 6.81
C THR A 837 -9.89 -7.98 7.13
N ALA A 838 -10.06 -6.88 6.40
CA ALA A 838 -11.21 -5.98 6.56
C ALA A 838 -12.53 -6.69 6.23
N ILE A 839 -12.60 -7.38 5.10
CA ILE A 839 -13.81 -8.07 4.65
C ILE A 839 -14.18 -9.23 5.59
N PHE A 840 -13.20 -10.02 6.05
CA PHE A 840 -13.43 -11.09 7.02
C PHE A 840 -13.91 -10.55 8.36
N THR A 841 -13.29 -9.47 8.86
CA THR A 841 -13.71 -8.80 10.11
C THR A 841 -15.15 -8.31 10.00
N MET A 842 -15.48 -7.64 8.89
CA MET A 842 -16.84 -7.21 8.56
C MET A 842 -17.81 -8.40 8.56
N ALA A 843 -17.50 -9.46 7.83
CA ALA A 843 -18.39 -10.61 7.67
C ALA A 843 -18.63 -11.33 9.00
N ILE A 844 -17.61 -11.51 9.84
CA ILE A 844 -17.74 -12.13 11.18
C ILE A 844 -18.60 -11.23 12.08
N ALA A 845 -18.30 -9.93 12.16
CA ALA A 845 -19.05 -9.00 12.99
C ALA A 845 -20.53 -8.93 12.57
N ARG A 846 -20.79 -8.84 11.26
CA ARG A 846 -22.14 -8.89 10.68
C ARG A 846 -22.88 -10.18 11.04
N GLY A 847 -22.20 -11.33 10.97
CA GLY A 847 -22.79 -12.62 11.34
C GLY A 847 -23.22 -12.69 12.80
N ILE A 848 -22.41 -12.15 13.71
CA ILE A 848 -22.75 -12.04 15.13
C ILE A 848 -23.92 -11.08 15.32
N ASN A 849 -23.87 -9.91 14.68
CA ASN A 849 -24.93 -8.88 14.77
C ASN A 849 -26.31 -9.40 14.32
N ASN A 850 -26.35 -10.36 13.41
CA ASN A 850 -27.58 -10.94 12.88
C ASN A 850 -27.96 -12.31 13.49
N GLY A 851 -27.17 -12.81 14.44
CA GLY A 851 -27.39 -14.12 15.08
C GLY A 851 -27.17 -15.31 14.15
N TRP A 852 -26.39 -15.13 13.07
CA TRP A 852 -26.02 -16.20 12.15
C TRP A 852 -24.94 -17.10 12.74
N ILE A 853 -24.05 -16.54 13.57
CA ILE A 853 -22.98 -17.26 14.26
C ILE A 853 -22.92 -16.84 15.74
N SER A 854 -22.30 -17.69 16.57
CA SER A 854 -22.23 -17.51 18.03
C SER A 854 -21.27 -16.38 18.43
N ARG A 855 -21.75 -15.41 19.23
CA ARG A 855 -20.88 -14.36 19.80
C ARG A 855 -19.73 -14.97 20.60
N ASN A 856 -20.03 -15.94 21.47
CA ASN A 856 -19.03 -16.55 22.36
C ASN A 856 -17.90 -17.26 21.61
N THR A 857 -18.19 -17.73 20.38
CA THR A 857 -17.21 -18.46 19.57
C THR A 857 -16.40 -17.53 18.67
N TYR A 858 -17.02 -16.50 18.09
CA TYR A 858 -16.39 -15.73 17.01
C TYR A 858 -16.07 -14.26 17.35
N ALA A 859 -16.53 -13.73 18.49
CA ALA A 859 -16.28 -12.32 18.83
C ALA A 859 -14.78 -12.00 18.95
N GLU A 860 -13.98 -12.92 19.50
CA GLU A 860 -12.53 -12.74 19.61
C GLU A 860 -11.86 -12.58 18.24
N HIS A 861 -12.29 -13.35 17.23
CA HIS A 861 -11.77 -13.23 15.87
C HIS A 861 -12.08 -11.88 15.23
N ALA A 862 -13.30 -11.37 15.43
CA ALA A 862 -13.71 -10.05 14.96
C ALA A 862 -12.93 -8.92 15.66
N ILE A 863 -12.76 -9.00 16.98
CA ILE A 863 -12.00 -8.03 17.77
C ILE A 863 -10.52 -8.02 17.36
N LYS A 864 -9.90 -9.20 17.20
CA LYS A 864 -8.52 -9.33 16.73
C LYS A 864 -8.34 -8.78 15.31
N GLY A 865 -9.28 -9.08 14.42
CA GLY A 865 -9.30 -8.53 13.07
C GLY A 865 -9.41 -7.01 13.08
N TRP A 866 -10.29 -6.44 13.92
CA TRP A 866 -10.42 -5.00 14.07
C TRP A 866 -9.17 -4.33 14.64
N ASN A 867 -8.56 -4.92 15.67
CA ASN A 867 -7.33 -4.38 16.25
C ASN A 867 -6.18 -4.39 15.23
N ALA A 868 -6.10 -5.43 14.40
CA ALA A 868 -5.17 -5.49 13.29
C ALA A 868 -5.40 -4.33 12.30
N LEU A 869 -6.65 -4.12 11.87
CA LEU A 869 -7.00 -3.03 10.95
C LEU A 869 -6.72 -1.66 11.56
N ALA A 870 -7.09 -1.43 12.81
CA ALA A 870 -6.81 -0.17 13.51
C ALA A 870 -5.30 0.13 13.58
N SER A 871 -4.44 -0.90 13.66
CA SER A 871 -2.99 -0.74 13.72
C SER A 871 -2.34 -0.24 12.42
N VAL A 872 -3.04 -0.35 11.27
CA VAL A 872 -2.56 0.13 9.97
C VAL A 872 -3.24 1.43 9.53
N ILE A 873 -4.09 2.02 10.37
CA ILE A 873 -4.72 3.33 10.15
C ILE A 873 -3.95 4.39 10.94
N SER A 874 -3.39 5.37 10.25
CA SER A 874 -2.71 6.51 10.89
C SER A 874 -3.73 7.49 11.50
N ASP A 875 -3.24 8.41 12.34
CA ASP A 875 -4.08 9.50 12.87
C ASP A 875 -4.61 10.46 11.80
N GLN A 876 -4.05 10.41 10.59
CA GLN A 876 -4.47 11.19 9.42
C GLN A 876 -5.42 10.39 8.51
N GLY A 877 -5.85 9.20 8.93
CA GLY A 877 -6.74 8.33 8.14
C GLY A 877 -6.06 7.62 6.97
N GLU A 878 -4.72 7.59 6.95
CA GLU A 878 -3.97 6.82 5.94
C GLU A 878 -3.96 5.34 6.31
N VAL A 879 -4.17 4.48 5.31
CA VAL A 879 -4.25 3.02 5.49
C VAL A 879 -3.17 2.34 4.67
N THR A 880 -2.38 1.48 5.32
CA THR A 880 -1.22 0.83 4.70
C THR A 880 -1.44 -0.67 4.42
N ASP A 881 -0.52 -1.27 3.66
CA ASP A 881 -0.44 -2.72 3.41
C ASP A 881 -1.64 -3.32 2.64
N ILE A 882 -2.22 -2.59 1.68
CA ILE A 882 -3.34 -3.10 0.87
C ILE A 882 -2.81 -3.78 -0.39
N CYS A 883 -3.09 -5.07 -0.57
CA CYS A 883 -2.69 -5.80 -1.78
C CYS A 883 -3.35 -5.17 -3.01
N MET A 884 -2.56 -4.91 -4.04
CA MET A 884 -3.08 -4.31 -5.27
C MET A 884 -4.00 -5.23 -6.09
N GLY A 885 -4.75 -4.69 -7.06
CA GLY A 885 -5.54 -5.49 -8.00
C GLY A 885 -4.74 -6.66 -8.59
N THR A 886 -5.35 -7.84 -8.64
CA THR A 886 -4.64 -9.12 -8.85
C THR A 886 -5.48 -10.03 -9.74
N MET A 887 -4.87 -10.55 -10.81
CA MET A 887 -5.53 -11.50 -11.73
C MET A 887 -5.54 -12.91 -11.15
N CYS A 888 -6.29 -13.84 -11.75
CA CYS A 888 -6.17 -15.25 -11.43
C CYS A 888 -4.91 -15.84 -12.06
N SER A 889 -4.17 -16.64 -11.28
CA SER A 889 -3.03 -17.42 -11.73
C SER A 889 -2.97 -18.74 -10.97
N THR A 890 -2.41 -19.78 -11.59
CA THR A 890 -2.03 -21.04 -10.93
C THR A 890 -0.69 -20.91 -10.21
N ASP A 891 0.15 -19.95 -10.61
CA ASP A 891 1.43 -19.68 -9.97
C ASP A 891 1.22 -19.01 -8.61
N ARG A 892 1.61 -19.69 -7.54
CA ARG A 892 1.55 -19.15 -6.17
C ARG A 892 2.53 -17.99 -5.97
N GLN A 893 3.66 -17.99 -6.67
CA GLN A 893 4.65 -16.92 -6.55
C GLN A 893 4.07 -15.58 -6.99
N TYR A 894 3.28 -15.56 -8.07
CA TYR A 894 2.52 -14.40 -8.51
C TYR A 894 1.75 -13.72 -7.36
N TYR A 895 1.04 -14.49 -6.52
CA TYR A 895 0.32 -13.96 -5.36
C TYR A 895 1.26 -13.50 -4.24
N ARG A 896 2.34 -14.24 -3.98
CA ARG A 896 3.30 -13.90 -2.91
C ARG A 896 4.03 -12.59 -3.16
N THR A 897 4.21 -12.21 -4.42
CA THR A 897 4.97 -11.01 -4.81
C THR A 897 4.08 -9.87 -5.28
N ARG A 898 2.76 -9.94 -5.09
CA ARG A 898 1.88 -8.81 -5.41
C ARG A 898 2.30 -7.58 -4.59
N PRO A 899 2.52 -6.42 -5.24
CA PRO A 899 2.77 -5.19 -4.50
C PRO A 899 1.62 -4.83 -3.57
N VAL A 900 1.97 -4.20 -2.46
CA VAL A 900 1.03 -3.55 -1.54
C VAL A 900 1.13 -2.04 -1.72
N VAL A 901 -0.01 -1.37 -1.63
CA VAL A 901 -0.17 0.06 -1.91
C VAL A 901 -0.93 0.70 -0.76
N ASP A 902 -0.55 1.92 -0.40
CA ASP A 902 -1.22 2.68 0.65
C ASP A 902 -2.48 3.36 0.08
N ASN A 903 -3.53 3.46 0.89
CA ASN A 903 -4.81 4.10 0.56
C ASN A 903 -5.52 3.52 -0.67
N ASP A 904 -5.18 2.31 -1.07
CA ASP A 904 -5.81 1.64 -2.19
C ASP A 904 -7.29 1.31 -1.89
N SER A 905 -8.18 1.81 -2.75
CA SER A 905 -9.63 1.73 -2.55
C SER A 905 -10.20 0.30 -2.49
N HIS A 906 -9.50 -0.73 -2.98
CA HIS A 906 -9.90 -2.13 -2.84
C HIS A 906 -10.00 -2.52 -1.35
N GLY A 907 -9.06 -2.02 -0.53
CA GLY A 907 -9.07 -2.24 0.92
C GLY A 907 -9.94 -1.27 1.69
N LEU A 908 -9.98 0.00 1.28
CA LEU A 908 -10.74 1.03 1.99
C LEU A 908 -12.24 0.73 2.04
N LEU A 909 -12.82 0.19 0.95
CA LEU A 909 -14.26 -0.09 0.90
C LEU A 909 -14.66 -1.13 1.96
N GLY A 910 -13.88 -2.22 2.09
CA GLY A 910 -14.10 -3.25 3.10
C GLY A 910 -13.83 -2.75 4.51
N LEU A 911 -12.84 -1.87 4.67
CA LEU A 911 -12.50 -1.28 5.97
C LEU A 911 -13.62 -0.42 6.54
N VAL A 912 -14.25 0.42 5.71
CA VAL A 912 -15.37 1.27 6.15
C VAL A 912 -16.54 0.42 6.65
N PHE A 913 -16.94 -0.61 5.90
CA PHE A 913 -17.99 -1.55 6.34
C PHE A 913 -17.58 -2.36 7.57
N ALA A 914 -16.31 -2.75 7.70
CA ALA A 914 -15.79 -3.42 8.90
C ALA A 914 -15.95 -2.54 10.14
N GLY A 915 -15.60 -1.25 10.06
CA GLY A 915 -15.78 -0.32 11.17
C GLY A 915 -17.24 -0.11 11.56
N ILE A 916 -18.15 -0.04 10.59
CA ILE A 916 -19.60 0.04 10.85
C ILE A 916 -20.09 -1.21 11.59
N GLU A 917 -19.77 -2.41 11.11
CA GLU A 917 -20.23 -3.66 11.74
C GLU A 917 -19.57 -3.92 13.09
N MET A 918 -18.31 -3.55 13.27
CA MET A 918 -17.63 -3.61 14.56
C MET A 918 -18.22 -2.62 15.55
N GLN A 919 -18.60 -1.41 15.12
CA GLN A 919 -19.29 -0.45 15.99
C GLN A 919 -20.62 -1.03 16.50
N LYS A 920 -21.41 -1.65 15.63
CA LYS A 920 -22.67 -2.32 15.99
C LYS A 920 -22.43 -3.47 16.98
N LEU A 921 -21.36 -4.25 16.79
CA LEU A 921 -21.02 -5.39 17.64
C LEU A 921 -20.59 -4.95 19.05
N LEU A 922 -19.83 -3.85 19.16
CA LEU A 922 -19.33 -3.34 20.44
C LEU A 922 -20.36 -2.49 21.20
N ALA A 923 -21.37 -1.95 20.52
CA ALA A 923 -22.46 -1.20 21.14
C ALA A 923 -23.52 -2.09 21.83
N ARG A 924 -23.40 -3.42 21.72
CA ARG A 924 -24.29 -4.43 22.30
C ARG A 924 -23.58 -5.21 23.40
#